data_AF-A0A5N5SPY1-F1
#
_entry.id   AF-A0A5N5SPY1-F1
#
_cell.length_a   1.000
_cell.length_b   1.000
_cell.length_c   1.000
_cell.angle_alpha   90.00
_cell.angle_beta   90.00
_cell.angle_gamma   90.00
#
_symmetry.space_group_name_H-M   'P 1'
#
loop_
_entity.id
_entity.type
_entity.pdbx_description
1 polymer ?
#
loop_
_entity_poly.entity_id
_entity_poly.type
_entity_poly.pdbx_seq_one_letter_code
_entity_poly.pdbx_strand_id
1 'polypeptide(L)'
;MRQLVGAFGELRELADQGLIQYPYSTREVVNVIKHLQKYKDDGVASVVRNVFDFDTWSGEAKETVIKVMHKYGIPVGATASNVNLAKRFPLPDPVLACTWRIQKTKSPTPSRELPVATSSIEYKGPLKVGVYEDYLSPSENRSSVFTEQQNFWSLPIYETCIISGIASNYAADSKGKEQYGVHVATLSPFALYSIYPQFGPSLLRSILLHDVVTVRRGLSSQAKVNIACLPNEILAIHEEATQNLLLLNPSTGEISPVQTDSFIESLKQTFNEFTDAKTANYRMSKHLANEGVLFLWELEGTRLKMYDFNSGNVHFVTLPFQLKSFIPLNRNEFILTDSLDNKFLLKGDGGFPNILYSKISSPSTLLSPSNDYAAMAVGFPELDYSDNELYLWQRNETLESPSRSDDPSDSVCVLPEAGQIVRVIEKLPETVRKDSNITKHARYLEITDLVTHGLFYLPIPQASTAPMWNFLARDRVNDIFLCPHGQDGVASVDSAGGVRLWETGSIRLETALSEWRKMVGYQDGPLRMEIERESGKDVTSPKHGKEDPTNDPHVGGNTWAGGTGGRDTAGLGGKGGPYRLDAGHDVHQIPDWEKEQVPEEVKRAAREMAQKAFKERLREIQMSEYDASLYEKLVGNVRPQIRSLRNIVSSLQARTRERQWLRHRTDGELDDLKLIEGLAGEKNVYRQRREEEPEIGAPQTKPKRLRLVVDVSGSMYRFNGHDGRLERELEVTLMVMEAFEGFENKFKYDIYGHSGEEVAEPLVKVNNIPKNNKERLEHMHSFVLSGDNTVEAARNATKTLSQEDSDESFVILLSDANLDRYGIHPRELNNALNMEPSVNSYAIFIGSLGDQADRLRRALPAGRSFVCLDLSQLPQILQQIFTSAVLT
;
A
#
# COMPACT_ATOMS: atom_id res chain seq x y z
N MET A 1 -11.03 -15.59 6.02
CA MET A 1 -12.20 -16.49 5.86
C MET A 1 -13.47 -15.73 5.49
N ARG A 2 -13.99 -14.80 6.31
CA ARG A 2 -15.25 -14.07 5.98
C ARG A 2 -15.20 -13.35 4.63
N GLN A 3 -14.09 -12.66 4.33
CA GLN A 3 -13.84 -12.00 3.04
C GLN A 3 -13.93 -12.99 1.85
N LEU A 4 -13.27 -14.15 1.96
CA LEU A 4 -13.30 -15.19 0.91
C LEU A 4 -14.71 -15.77 0.71
N VAL A 5 -15.44 -16.03 1.80
CA VAL A 5 -16.81 -16.55 1.71
C VAL A 5 -17.75 -15.53 1.05
N GLY A 6 -17.61 -14.24 1.39
CA GLY A 6 -18.37 -13.17 0.75
C GLY A 6 -18.06 -13.05 -0.74
N ALA A 7 -16.78 -12.95 -1.10
CA ALA A 7 -16.34 -12.82 -2.50
C ALA A 7 -16.82 -13.97 -3.39
N PHE A 8 -16.64 -15.22 -2.95
CA PHE A 8 -17.11 -16.38 -3.70
C PHE A 8 -18.64 -16.55 -3.69
N GLY A 9 -19.33 -15.95 -2.71
CA GLY A 9 -20.78 -15.85 -2.70
C GLY A 9 -21.28 -14.95 -3.83
N GLU A 10 -20.75 -13.73 -3.94
CA GLU A 10 -21.10 -12.79 -5.01
C GLU A 10 -20.72 -13.33 -6.39
N LEU A 11 -19.55 -13.96 -6.53
CA LEU A 11 -19.18 -14.58 -7.80
C LEU A 11 -20.16 -15.69 -8.22
N ARG A 12 -20.71 -16.46 -7.27
CA ARG A 12 -21.73 -17.46 -7.58
C ARG A 12 -23.03 -16.81 -8.05
N GLU A 13 -23.46 -15.73 -7.40
CA GLU A 13 -24.66 -14.98 -7.83
C GLU A 13 -24.49 -14.41 -9.24
N LEU A 14 -23.30 -13.90 -9.57
CA LEU A 14 -22.98 -13.44 -10.94
C LEU A 14 -23.02 -14.59 -11.96
N ALA A 15 -22.61 -15.80 -11.56
CA ALA A 15 -22.71 -16.99 -12.41
C ALA A 15 -24.16 -17.43 -12.61
N ASP A 16 -24.96 -17.43 -11.54
CA ASP A 16 -26.39 -17.75 -11.57
C ASP A 16 -27.17 -16.75 -12.45
N GLN A 17 -26.73 -15.49 -12.52
CA GLN A 17 -27.25 -14.45 -13.41
C GLN A 17 -26.72 -14.55 -14.85
N GLY A 18 -25.79 -15.47 -15.14
CA GLY A 18 -25.18 -15.65 -16.46
C GLY A 18 -24.16 -14.59 -16.87
N LEU A 19 -23.71 -13.75 -15.92
CA LEU A 19 -22.71 -12.70 -16.17
C LEU A 19 -21.29 -13.26 -16.23
N ILE A 20 -21.05 -14.40 -15.57
CA ILE A 20 -19.81 -15.17 -15.69
C ILE A 20 -20.13 -16.62 -16.03
N GLN A 21 -19.24 -17.27 -16.78
CA GLN A 21 -19.48 -18.63 -17.29
C GLN A 21 -19.28 -19.73 -16.24
N TYR A 22 -18.47 -19.47 -15.21
CA TYR A 22 -18.07 -20.50 -14.25
C TYR A 22 -18.67 -20.26 -12.86
N PRO A 23 -19.51 -21.18 -12.33
CA PRO A 23 -20.06 -21.08 -10.99
C PRO A 23 -19.04 -21.52 -9.94
N TYR A 24 -18.45 -20.56 -9.25
CA TYR A 24 -17.46 -20.88 -8.21
C TYR A 24 -18.10 -21.55 -7.01
N SER A 25 -17.51 -22.67 -6.62
CA SER A 25 -18.07 -23.60 -5.64
C SER A 25 -17.55 -23.31 -4.23
N THR A 26 -18.33 -23.69 -3.22
CA THR A 26 -17.87 -23.69 -1.82
C THR A 26 -16.62 -24.57 -1.63
N ARG A 27 -16.41 -25.56 -2.51
CA ARG A 27 -15.22 -26.43 -2.51
C ARG A 27 -13.93 -25.64 -2.78
N GLU A 28 -13.98 -24.66 -3.66
CA GLU A 28 -12.81 -23.82 -3.98
C GLU A 28 -12.43 -22.94 -2.79
N VAL A 29 -13.41 -22.31 -2.13
CA VAL A 29 -13.18 -21.57 -0.88
C VAL A 29 -12.54 -22.45 0.19
N VAL A 30 -13.06 -23.67 0.36
CA VAL A 30 -12.52 -24.64 1.32
C VAL A 30 -11.09 -25.04 0.96
N ASN A 31 -10.78 -25.21 -0.33
CA ASN A 31 -9.43 -25.54 -0.79
C ASN A 31 -8.46 -24.38 -0.55
N VAL A 32 -8.85 -23.14 -0.83
CA VAL A 32 -8.06 -21.93 -0.49
C VAL A 32 -7.77 -21.89 1.00
N ILE A 33 -8.79 -22.12 1.84
CA ILE A 33 -8.63 -22.08 3.30
C ILE A 33 -7.73 -23.21 3.80
N LYS A 34 -7.91 -24.44 3.29
CA LYS A 34 -7.04 -25.57 3.64
C LYS A 34 -5.59 -25.32 3.23
N HIS A 35 -5.39 -24.72 2.07
CA HIS A 35 -4.08 -24.32 1.58
C HIS A 35 -3.43 -23.31 2.51
N LEU A 36 -4.13 -22.22 2.86
CA LEU A 36 -3.63 -21.20 3.79
C LEU A 36 -3.40 -21.73 5.22
N GLN A 37 -4.18 -22.72 5.66
CA GLN A 37 -3.95 -23.38 6.96
C GLN A 37 -2.70 -24.26 6.95
N LYS A 38 -2.43 -24.94 5.83
CA LYS A 38 -1.28 -25.83 5.65
C LYS A 38 0.01 -25.06 5.36
N TYR A 39 -0.09 -24.02 4.53
CA TYR A 39 1.00 -23.16 4.09
C TYR A 39 0.71 -21.75 4.60
N LYS A 40 1.09 -21.48 5.84
CA LYS A 40 0.84 -20.20 6.53
C LYS A 40 1.58 -19.03 5.89
N ASP A 41 2.61 -19.34 5.10
CA ASP A 41 3.50 -18.40 4.43
C ASP A 41 2.95 -17.90 3.10
N ASP A 42 1.96 -18.60 2.52
CA ASP A 42 1.36 -18.20 1.25
C ASP A 42 0.34 -17.07 1.44
N GLY A 43 0.45 -16.03 0.61
CA GLY A 43 -0.48 -14.91 0.60
C GLY A 43 -1.85 -15.29 0.06
N VAL A 44 -2.92 -14.77 0.66
CA VAL A 44 -4.29 -15.00 0.19
C VAL A 44 -4.45 -14.61 -1.28
N ALA A 45 -3.83 -13.51 -1.72
CA ALA A 45 -3.92 -13.05 -3.10
C ALA A 45 -3.23 -13.99 -4.11
N SER A 46 -2.12 -14.66 -3.73
CA SER A 46 -1.44 -15.62 -4.60
C SER A 46 -2.20 -16.94 -4.67
N VAL A 47 -2.72 -17.43 -3.54
CA VAL A 47 -3.51 -18.67 -3.50
C VAL A 47 -4.81 -18.52 -4.28
N VAL A 48 -5.49 -17.38 -4.13
CA VAL A 48 -6.67 -17.04 -4.94
C VAL A 48 -6.27 -17.02 -6.42
N ARG A 49 -5.21 -16.31 -6.80
CA ARG A 49 -4.72 -16.28 -8.20
C ARG A 49 -4.51 -17.67 -8.80
N ASN A 50 -3.93 -18.59 -8.02
CA ASN A 50 -3.68 -19.97 -8.46
C ASN A 50 -4.97 -20.79 -8.59
N VAL A 51 -5.99 -20.53 -7.76
CA VAL A 51 -7.29 -21.23 -7.85
C VAL A 51 -8.13 -20.74 -9.02
N PHE A 52 -8.07 -19.45 -9.33
CA PHE A 52 -8.80 -18.86 -10.45
C PHE A 52 -8.11 -19.06 -11.80
N ASP A 53 -6.82 -19.42 -11.83
CA ASP A 53 -6.02 -19.61 -13.05
C ASP A 53 -6.28 -18.51 -14.09
N PHE A 54 -5.94 -17.27 -13.71
CA PHE A 54 -6.28 -16.04 -14.42
C PHE A 54 -5.72 -15.92 -15.85
N ASP A 55 -4.95 -16.89 -16.32
CA ASP A 55 -4.43 -16.96 -17.68
C ASP A 55 -5.43 -17.64 -18.64
N THR A 56 -6.45 -18.30 -18.08
CA THR A 56 -7.50 -19.05 -18.81
C THR A 56 -8.77 -18.20 -19.05
N TRP A 57 -8.84 -16.98 -18.48
CA TRP A 57 -10.03 -16.11 -18.50
C TRP A 57 -10.01 -15.12 -19.66
N SER A 58 -11.19 -14.82 -20.23
CA SER A 58 -11.36 -13.61 -21.05
C SER A 58 -11.04 -12.37 -20.21
N GLY A 59 -10.44 -11.34 -20.82
CA GLY A 59 -10.04 -10.12 -20.11
C GLY A 59 -11.18 -9.50 -19.28
N GLU A 60 -12.40 -9.51 -19.82
CA GLU A 60 -13.61 -8.98 -19.18
C GLU A 60 -14.06 -9.79 -17.94
N ALA A 61 -14.00 -11.12 -18.03
CA ALA A 61 -14.36 -11.99 -16.91
C ALA A 61 -13.31 -11.90 -15.79
N LYS A 62 -12.02 -11.77 -16.15
CA LYS A 62 -10.92 -11.51 -15.21
C LYS A 62 -11.08 -10.18 -14.49
N GLU A 63 -11.41 -9.10 -15.20
CA GLU A 63 -11.69 -7.80 -14.59
C GLU A 63 -12.86 -7.87 -13.60
N THR A 64 -13.92 -8.59 -13.95
CA THR A 64 -15.09 -8.79 -13.07
C THR A 64 -14.70 -9.52 -11.78
N VAL A 65 -13.91 -10.59 -11.89
CA VAL A 65 -13.42 -11.35 -10.73
C VAL A 65 -12.50 -10.50 -9.85
N ILE A 66 -11.56 -9.77 -10.44
CA ILE A 66 -10.66 -8.85 -9.71
C ILE A 66 -11.49 -7.78 -8.99
N LYS A 67 -12.49 -7.19 -9.65
CA LYS A 67 -13.38 -6.19 -9.07
C LYS A 67 -14.13 -6.72 -7.86
N VAL A 68 -14.67 -7.95 -7.93
CA VAL A 68 -15.32 -8.59 -6.78
C VAL A 68 -14.31 -8.87 -5.67
N MET A 69 -13.12 -9.39 -5.98
CA MET A 69 -12.07 -9.62 -4.98
C MET A 69 -11.66 -8.32 -4.26
N HIS A 70 -11.49 -7.22 -5.01
CA HIS A 70 -11.19 -5.90 -4.46
C HIS A 70 -12.32 -5.36 -3.59
N LYS A 71 -13.57 -5.56 -3.98
CA LYS A 71 -14.75 -5.17 -3.17
C LYS A 71 -14.76 -5.79 -1.77
N TYR A 72 -14.17 -6.98 -1.59
CA TYR A 72 -14.03 -7.66 -0.30
C TYR A 72 -12.64 -7.49 0.36
N GLY A 73 -11.79 -6.63 -0.19
CA GLY A 73 -10.47 -6.31 0.35
C GLY A 73 -9.40 -7.37 0.15
N ILE A 74 -9.53 -8.20 -0.89
CA ILE A 74 -8.52 -9.18 -1.26
C ILE A 74 -7.64 -8.56 -2.36
N PRO A 75 -6.33 -8.31 -2.11
CA PRO A 75 -5.49 -7.55 -3.02
C PRO A 75 -4.95 -8.38 -4.19
N VAL A 76 -5.86 -8.93 -5.01
CA VAL A 76 -5.50 -9.70 -6.20
C VAL A 76 -4.93 -8.76 -7.27
N GLY A 77 -3.73 -9.08 -7.76
CA GLY A 77 -3.02 -8.28 -8.77
C GLY A 77 -2.05 -7.24 -8.20
N ALA A 78 -2.09 -6.97 -6.89
CA ALA A 78 -1.08 -6.15 -6.23
C ALA A 78 0.22 -6.95 -6.01
N THR A 79 1.35 -6.24 -5.98
CA THR A 79 2.64 -6.75 -5.49
C THR A 79 3.07 -6.01 -4.24
N ALA A 80 4.01 -6.55 -3.49
CA ALA A 80 4.54 -5.93 -2.28
C ALA A 80 5.05 -4.50 -2.45
N SER A 81 5.49 -4.18 -3.68
CA SER A 81 6.01 -2.87 -4.05
C SER A 81 4.92 -1.83 -4.35
N ASN A 82 3.65 -2.24 -4.46
CA ASN A 82 2.49 -1.37 -4.67
C ASN A 82 2.11 -0.64 -3.36
N VAL A 83 3.03 0.15 -2.83
CA VAL A 83 2.84 0.98 -1.65
C VAL A 83 3.03 2.44 -2.06
N ASN A 84 2.02 3.27 -1.82
CA ASN A 84 2.03 4.69 -2.12
C ASN A 84 1.57 5.48 -0.90
N LEU A 85 2.48 5.65 0.05
CA LEU A 85 2.27 6.47 1.24
C LEU A 85 2.73 7.91 0.98
N ALA A 86 2.13 8.85 1.68
CA ALA A 86 2.50 10.25 1.60
C ALA A 86 3.95 10.47 2.04
N LYS A 87 4.65 11.33 1.29
CA LYS A 87 5.99 11.79 1.65
C LYS A 87 5.91 12.56 2.97
N ARG A 88 6.69 12.11 3.96
CA ARG A 88 6.85 12.81 5.23
C ARG A 88 7.94 13.87 5.13
N PHE A 89 7.64 15.05 5.63
CA PHE A 89 8.53 16.19 5.77
C PHE A 89 8.88 16.38 7.25
N PRO A 90 10.08 16.86 7.58
CA PRO A 90 10.43 17.17 8.96
C PRO A 90 9.57 18.33 9.46
N LEU A 91 8.98 18.17 10.63
CA LEU A 91 8.29 19.26 11.32
C LEU A 91 9.35 20.22 11.92
N PRO A 92 9.16 21.56 11.86
CA PRO A 92 10.11 22.49 12.49
C PRO A 92 10.20 22.27 13.99
N ASP A 93 11.31 22.67 14.60
CA ASP A 93 11.45 22.60 16.05
C ASP A 93 10.43 23.52 16.74
N PRO A 94 9.81 23.07 17.85
CA PRO A 94 8.86 23.90 18.59
C PRO A 94 9.56 25.13 19.18
N VAL A 95 8.98 26.31 18.96
CA VAL A 95 9.43 27.56 19.56
C VAL A 95 8.62 27.82 20.82
N LEU A 96 9.30 28.10 21.93
CA LEU A 96 8.66 28.60 23.14
C LEU A 96 8.07 29.99 22.86
N ALA A 97 6.74 30.05 22.73
CA ALA A 97 6.04 31.28 22.38
C ALA A 97 5.86 32.18 23.59
N CYS A 98 5.46 31.60 24.72
CA CYS A 98 5.40 32.30 25.98
C CYS A 98 5.51 31.33 27.15
N THR A 99 6.04 31.86 28.25
CA THR A 99 5.85 31.28 29.57
C THR A 99 4.82 32.11 30.29
N TRP A 100 3.89 31.46 30.95
CA TRP A 100 2.93 32.13 31.79
C TRP A 100 2.86 31.43 33.14
N ARG A 101 2.81 32.26 34.19
CA ARG A 101 2.68 31.81 35.57
C ARG A 101 1.37 32.33 36.12
N ILE A 102 0.68 31.49 36.88
CA ILE A 102 -0.47 31.93 37.67
C ILE A 102 0.04 32.87 38.78
N GLN A 103 -0.05 34.18 38.60
CA GLN A 103 0.29 35.13 39.65
C GLN A 103 -0.76 35.08 40.77
N LYS A 104 -0.36 34.75 42.02
CA LYS A 104 -1.19 35.06 43.20
C LYS A 104 -1.31 36.58 43.34
N THR A 105 -2.53 37.11 43.25
CA THR A 105 -2.82 38.42 43.82
C THR A 105 -2.82 38.25 45.34
N LYS A 106 -2.23 39.18 46.09
CA LYS A 106 -2.19 39.15 47.57
C LYS A 106 -3.57 39.30 48.24
N SER A 107 -4.64 39.47 47.44
CA SER A 107 -6.04 39.40 47.85
C SER A 107 -6.67 38.11 47.30
N PRO A 108 -7.63 37.48 48.01
CA PRO A 108 -8.37 36.35 47.48
C PRO A 108 -8.93 36.78 46.12
N THR A 109 -8.56 36.09 45.06
CA THR A 109 -9.19 36.28 43.74
C THR A 109 -10.70 36.22 43.94
N PRO A 110 -11.50 37.07 43.26
CA PRO A 110 -12.95 36.95 43.31
C PRO A 110 -13.34 35.70 42.52
N SER A 111 -13.21 34.52 43.13
CA SER A 111 -13.90 33.32 42.67
C SER A 111 -15.38 33.62 42.82
N ARG A 112 -16.03 33.90 41.70
CA ARG A 112 -17.46 34.20 41.70
C ARG A 112 -18.18 32.89 41.51
N GLU A 113 -18.87 32.44 42.55
CA GLU A 113 -19.84 31.36 42.40
C GLU A 113 -20.97 31.86 41.51
N LEU A 114 -21.15 31.17 40.39
CA LEU A 114 -22.25 31.41 39.48
C LEU A 114 -23.44 30.56 39.93
N PRO A 115 -24.65 31.14 40.01
CA PRO A 115 -25.84 30.36 40.29
C PRO A 115 -26.08 29.37 39.14
N VAL A 116 -26.07 28.08 39.45
CA VAL A 116 -26.42 27.00 38.52
C VAL A 116 -27.86 26.61 38.78
N ALA A 117 -28.71 26.74 37.76
CA ALA A 117 -30.03 26.15 37.78
C ALA A 117 -29.93 24.72 37.22
N THR A 118 -30.44 23.73 37.94
CA THR A 118 -30.48 22.34 37.50
C THR A 118 -31.93 21.90 37.33
N SER A 119 -32.24 21.26 36.22
CA SER A 119 -33.56 20.68 35.92
C SER A 119 -33.41 19.27 35.33
N SER A 120 -34.43 18.43 35.45
CA SER A 120 -34.45 17.14 34.75
C SER A 120 -34.63 17.32 33.24
N ILE A 121 -34.00 16.46 32.43
CA ILE A 121 -34.22 16.42 30.98
C ILE A 121 -35.62 15.88 30.72
N GLU A 122 -36.46 16.68 30.06
CA GLU A 122 -37.79 16.26 29.61
C GLU A 122 -37.71 15.81 28.14
N TYR A 123 -38.16 14.59 27.90
CA TYR A 123 -38.24 14.01 26.56
C TYR A 123 -39.68 14.04 26.07
N LYS A 124 -39.89 14.54 24.85
CA LYS A 124 -41.12 14.26 24.11
C LYS A 124 -41.00 12.84 23.57
N GLY A 125 -42.06 12.06 23.74
CA GLY A 125 -42.05 10.60 23.61
C GLY A 125 -41.36 10.07 22.35
N PRO A 126 -40.93 8.79 22.35
CA PRO A 126 -40.17 8.24 21.24
C PRO A 126 -41.06 8.17 19.99
N LEU A 127 -40.78 9.02 19.02
CA LEU A 127 -41.35 8.94 17.69
C LEU A 127 -40.52 7.92 16.91
N LYS A 128 -41.18 6.91 16.35
CA LYS A 128 -40.50 5.93 15.51
C LYS A 128 -40.57 6.35 14.04
N VAL A 129 -39.42 6.45 13.40
CA VAL A 129 -39.29 6.73 11.97
C VAL A 129 -38.82 5.48 11.25
N GLY A 130 -39.17 5.36 9.97
CA GLY A 130 -38.67 4.29 9.11
C GLY A 130 -37.15 4.37 8.95
N VAL A 131 -36.48 3.25 9.20
CA VAL A 131 -35.06 3.06 8.91
C VAL A 131 -34.99 2.27 7.61
N TYR A 132 -34.35 2.84 6.59
CA TYR A 132 -34.13 2.18 5.32
C TYR A 132 -32.70 1.63 5.30
N GLU A 133 -32.57 0.32 5.19
CA GLU A 133 -31.28 -0.35 5.10
C GLU A 133 -30.94 -0.63 3.63
N ASP A 134 -29.71 -0.29 3.25
CA ASP A 134 -29.12 -0.56 1.95
C ASP A 134 -27.65 -0.96 2.13
N TYR A 135 -26.96 -1.36 1.07
CA TYR A 135 -25.57 -1.77 1.11
C TYR A 135 -24.73 -0.99 0.11
N LEU A 136 -23.73 -0.27 0.60
CA LEU A 136 -22.77 0.45 -0.23
C LEU A 136 -21.54 -0.41 -0.48
N SER A 137 -21.22 -0.63 -1.75
CA SER A 137 -19.95 -1.23 -2.13
C SER A 137 -18.80 -0.24 -1.86
N PRO A 138 -17.85 -0.55 -0.95
CA PRO A 138 -16.68 0.29 -0.79
C PRO A 138 -15.83 0.19 -2.07
N SER A 139 -15.30 1.31 -2.55
CA SER A 139 -14.08 1.23 -3.36
C SER A 139 -12.91 1.18 -2.38
N GLU A 140 -12.38 -0.01 -2.14
CA GLU A 140 -11.19 -0.16 -1.31
C GLU A 140 -9.94 0.21 -2.13
N ASN A 141 -9.32 1.34 -1.80
CA ASN A 141 -8.08 1.77 -2.46
C ASN A 141 -6.94 0.77 -2.21
N ARG A 142 -6.92 0.15 -1.02
CA ARG A 142 -5.89 -0.81 -0.60
C ARG A 142 -5.93 -2.14 -1.34
N SER A 143 -6.94 -2.41 -2.17
CA SER A 143 -6.98 -3.67 -2.93
C SER A 143 -5.98 -3.71 -4.09
N SER A 144 -5.56 -2.56 -4.61
CA SER A 144 -4.55 -2.48 -5.68
C SER A 144 -3.23 -1.86 -5.22
N VAL A 145 -3.30 -0.79 -4.42
CA VAL A 145 -2.15 -0.05 -3.91
C VAL A 145 -2.39 0.30 -2.45
N PHE A 146 -1.44 -0.01 -1.58
CA PHE A 146 -1.53 0.39 -0.17
C PHE A 146 -1.36 1.91 -0.03
N THR A 147 -2.35 2.57 0.56
CA THR A 147 -2.39 4.03 0.82
C THR A 147 -3.00 4.29 2.21
N GLU A 148 -2.84 5.50 2.73
CA GLU A 148 -3.47 5.95 3.99
C GLU A 148 -5.01 5.95 3.91
N GLN A 149 -5.58 6.09 2.72
CA GLN A 149 -7.02 5.99 2.52
C GLN A 149 -7.46 4.52 2.59
N GLN A 150 -8.24 4.18 3.60
CA GLN A 150 -8.73 2.82 3.84
C GLN A 150 -9.93 2.50 2.93
N ASN A 151 -10.99 3.31 3.01
CA ASN A 151 -12.25 3.09 2.31
C ASN A 151 -12.78 4.38 1.69
N PHE A 152 -13.52 4.25 0.59
CA PHE A 152 -14.35 5.32 0.01
C PHE A 152 -15.74 4.80 -0.30
N TRP A 153 -16.74 5.62 0.03
CA TRP A 153 -18.15 5.40 -0.33
C TRP A 153 -18.72 6.66 -0.97
N SER A 154 -19.59 6.48 -1.96
CA SER A 154 -20.43 7.54 -2.49
C SER A 154 -21.83 7.39 -1.91
N LEU A 155 -22.30 8.38 -1.15
CA LEU A 155 -23.66 8.37 -0.64
C LEU A 155 -24.68 8.56 -1.78
N PRO A 156 -25.84 7.90 -1.72
CA PRO A 156 -26.93 8.06 -2.70
C PRO A 156 -27.73 9.35 -2.39
N ILE A 157 -27.08 10.50 -2.54
CA ILE A 157 -27.70 11.82 -2.31
C ILE A 157 -28.12 12.47 -3.62
N TYR A 158 -29.16 13.31 -3.57
CA TYR A 158 -29.61 14.09 -4.73
C TYR A 158 -28.65 15.26 -5.01
N GLU A 159 -28.61 15.75 -6.25
CA GLU A 159 -27.77 16.89 -6.66
C GLU A 159 -28.10 18.20 -5.91
N THR A 160 -29.25 18.27 -5.25
CA THR A 160 -29.67 19.41 -4.42
C THR A 160 -29.33 19.28 -2.94
N CYS A 161 -28.82 18.12 -2.51
CA CYS A 161 -28.49 17.86 -1.12
C CYS A 161 -27.26 18.67 -0.68
N ILE A 162 -27.28 19.15 0.55
CA ILE A 162 -26.17 19.87 1.19
C ILE A 162 -25.71 19.06 2.40
N ILE A 163 -24.42 18.75 2.50
CA ILE A 163 -23.87 18.13 3.70
C ILE A 163 -23.82 19.17 4.83
N SER A 164 -24.35 18.82 5.99
CA SER A 164 -24.43 19.73 7.15
C SER A 164 -23.51 19.33 8.30
N GLY A 165 -23.14 18.05 8.40
CA GLY A 165 -22.27 17.58 9.47
C GLY A 165 -21.93 16.11 9.37
N ILE A 166 -20.85 15.73 10.05
CA ILE A 166 -20.36 14.36 10.18
C ILE A 166 -20.06 14.06 11.65
N ALA A 167 -20.34 12.84 12.07
CA ALA A 167 -19.97 12.33 13.39
C ALA A 167 -19.60 10.85 13.29
N SER A 168 -18.74 10.36 14.17
CA SER A 168 -18.42 8.93 14.23
C SER A 168 -18.65 8.45 15.65
N ASN A 169 -19.17 7.23 15.79
CA ASN A 169 -19.40 6.63 17.09
C ASN A 169 -18.80 5.23 17.15
N TYR A 170 -18.82 4.73 18.38
CA TYR A 170 -18.60 3.34 18.69
C TYR A 170 -19.95 2.61 18.78
N ALA A 171 -20.11 1.53 18.01
CA ALA A 171 -21.25 0.63 18.02
C ALA A 171 -20.77 -0.78 18.40
N ALA A 172 -21.47 -1.45 19.32
CA ALA A 172 -21.14 -2.82 19.68
C ALA A 172 -21.91 -3.77 18.74
N ASP A 173 -21.20 -4.57 17.93
CA ASP A 173 -21.84 -5.60 17.12
C ASP A 173 -22.63 -6.57 18.04
N SER A 174 -23.62 -7.26 17.49
CA SER A 174 -24.38 -8.39 18.05
C SER A 174 -23.54 -9.46 18.78
N LYS A 175 -22.22 -9.46 18.58
CA LYS A 175 -21.24 -10.37 19.20
C LYS A 175 -20.31 -9.68 20.22
N GLY A 176 -20.62 -8.44 20.62
CA GLY A 176 -19.81 -7.62 21.53
C GLY A 176 -18.49 -7.13 20.94
N LYS A 177 -18.36 -7.13 19.61
CA LYS A 177 -17.15 -6.67 18.91
C LYS A 177 -17.28 -5.21 18.53
N GLU A 178 -16.18 -4.50 18.67
CA GLU A 178 -16.14 -3.08 18.44
C GLU A 178 -16.30 -2.71 16.95
N GLN A 179 -17.35 -1.97 16.57
CA GLN A 179 -17.56 -1.49 15.19
C GLN A 179 -17.82 0.02 15.17
N TYR A 180 -17.02 0.79 14.43
CA TYR A 180 -17.16 2.24 14.39
C TYR A 180 -18.11 2.68 13.27
N GLY A 181 -19.20 3.37 13.60
CA GLY A 181 -20.12 3.94 12.62
C GLY A 181 -19.69 5.34 12.17
N VAL A 182 -20.03 5.72 10.94
CA VAL A 182 -19.88 7.09 10.40
C VAL A 182 -21.25 7.62 10.03
N HIS A 183 -21.64 8.76 10.59
CA HIS A 183 -22.94 9.37 10.43
C HIS A 183 -22.82 10.71 9.71
N VAL A 184 -23.63 10.92 8.67
CA VAL A 184 -23.64 12.12 7.84
C VAL A 184 -25.06 12.70 7.80
N ALA A 185 -25.22 13.96 8.21
CA ALA A 185 -26.47 14.69 8.01
C ALA A 185 -26.44 15.46 6.69
N THR A 186 -27.57 15.41 6.00
CA THR A 186 -27.81 16.13 4.75
C THR A 186 -29.03 17.01 4.89
N LEU A 187 -29.08 18.12 4.15
CA LEU A 187 -30.21 19.04 4.06
C LEU A 187 -30.73 19.06 2.63
N SER A 188 -32.04 19.26 2.47
CA SER A 188 -32.76 19.29 1.19
C SER A 188 -32.71 17.98 0.37
N PRO A 189 -33.32 16.88 0.85
CA PRO A 189 -34.14 16.77 2.08
C PRO A 189 -33.30 16.54 3.35
N PHE A 190 -33.89 16.80 4.53
CA PHE A 190 -33.23 16.50 5.78
C PHE A 190 -33.19 14.98 6.00
N ALA A 191 -31.99 14.40 5.93
CA ALA A 191 -31.79 12.95 6.07
C ALA A 191 -30.48 12.65 6.80
N LEU A 192 -30.49 11.58 7.59
CA LEU A 192 -29.31 11.01 8.23
C LEU A 192 -28.89 9.74 7.49
N TYR A 193 -27.63 9.68 7.09
CA TYR A 193 -27.00 8.48 6.51
C TYR A 193 -25.97 7.95 7.50
N SER A 194 -26.11 6.69 7.91
CA SER A 194 -25.20 6.00 8.84
C SER A 194 -24.55 4.83 8.13
N ILE A 195 -23.23 4.90 7.95
CA ILE A 195 -22.41 3.85 7.33
C ILE A 195 -21.74 3.07 8.45
N TYR A 196 -21.89 1.75 8.42
CA TYR A 196 -21.17 0.82 9.29
C TYR A 196 -20.17 0.05 8.43
N PRO A 197 -18.86 0.42 8.47
CA PRO A 197 -17.82 -0.25 7.72
C PRO A 197 -17.73 -1.73 8.13
N GLN A 198 -17.77 -2.62 7.15
CA GLN A 198 -17.55 -4.05 7.33
C GLN A 198 -16.77 -4.59 6.13
N PHE A 199 -16.28 -5.84 6.25
CA PHE A 199 -15.65 -6.52 5.12
C PHE A 199 -16.65 -6.72 3.98
N GLY A 200 -16.41 -6.12 2.81
CA GLY A 200 -17.34 -6.15 1.68
C GLY A 200 -18.34 -4.99 1.68
N PRO A 201 -19.57 -5.18 1.14
CA PRO A 201 -20.60 -4.15 1.13
C PRO A 201 -20.87 -3.63 2.55
N SER A 202 -20.73 -2.33 2.77
CA SER A 202 -20.97 -1.69 4.07
C SER A 202 -22.45 -1.40 4.26
N LEU A 203 -22.97 -1.67 5.47
CA LEU A 203 -24.38 -1.41 5.79
C LEU A 203 -24.60 0.12 5.81
N LEU A 204 -25.54 0.58 5.01
CA LEU A 204 -26.02 1.95 5.00
C LEU A 204 -27.41 1.98 5.62
N ARG A 205 -27.60 2.73 6.69
CA ARG A 205 -28.92 3.09 7.21
C ARG A 205 -29.24 4.52 6.83
N SER A 206 -30.39 4.74 6.21
CA SER A 206 -30.88 6.06 5.89
C SER A 206 -32.20 6.33 6.63
N ILE A 207 -32.28 7.51 7.23
CA ILE A 207 -33.45 7.97 7.98
C ILE A 207 -33.84 9.33 7.42
N LEU A 208 -35.05 9.41 6.87
CA LEU A 208 -35.62 10.64 6.35
C LEU A 208 -36.26 11.41 7.51
N LEU A 209 -35.72 12.58 7.84
CA LEU A 209 -36.13 13.39 8.98
C LEU A 209 -36.98 14.62 8.59
N HIS A 210 -37.17 14.85 7.30
CA HIS A 210 -37.94 15.99 6.78
C HIS A 210 -39.41 16.02 7.23
N ASP A 211 -40.01 14.87 7.53
CA ASP A 211 -41.39 14.77 8.04
C ASP A 211 -41.50 15.04 9.55
N VAL A 212 -40.39 14.94 10.28
CA VAL A 212 -40.33 15.09 11.74
C VAL A 212 -39.84 16.48 12.16
N VAL A 213 -38.91 17.04 11.39
CA VAL A 213 -38.25 18.31 11.71
C VAL A 213 -38.46 19.29 10.57
N THR A 214 -39.22 20.35 10.84
CA THR A 214 -39.36 21.46 9.90
C THR A 214 -38.15 22.37 9.99
N VAL A 215 -37.20 22.18 9.08
CA VAL A 215 -36.07 23.09 8.93
C VAL A 215 -36.57 24.41 8.32
N ARG A 216 -36.52 25.52 9.08
CA ARG A 216 -36.96 26.84 8.59
C ARG A 216 -36.04 27.32 7.47
N ARG A 217 -36.61 27.53 6.28
CA ARG A 217 -35.92 28.12 5.12
C ARG A 217 -35.99 29.66 5.18
N GLY A 218 -34.95 30.31 5.69
CA GLY A 218 -34.79 31.75 5.56
C GLY A 218 -34.01 32.12 4.28
N LEU A 219 -34.34 33.24 3.64
CA LEU A 219 -33.57 33.80 2.51
C LEU A 219 -32.14 34.21 2.89
N SER A 220 -31.84 34.35 4.19
CA SER A 220 -30.57 34.88 4.72
C SER A 220 -29.95 34.07 5.86
N SER A 221 -30.57 32.96 6.31
CA SER A 221 -30.04 32.11 7.39
C SER A 221 -29.79 30.71 6.86
N GLN A 222 -28.53 30.27 6.90
CA GLN A 222 -28.16 28.89 6.59
C GLN A 222 -28.74 28.01 7.70
N ALA A 223 -29.63 27.09 7.34
CA ALA A 223 -29.97 26.02 8.27
C ALA A 223 -28.71 25.19 8.51
N LYS A 224 -28.22 25.18 9.77
CA LYS A 224 -27.07 24.37 10.18
C LYS A 224 -27.56 23.31 11.16
N VAL A 225 -27.32 22.05 10.81
CA VAL A 225 -27.54 20.89 11.67
C VAL A 225 -26.19 20.39 12.14
N ASN A 226 -25.97 20.43 13.45
CA ASN A 226 -24.83 19.80 14.10
C ASN A 226 -25.22 18.41 14.59
N ILE A 227 -24.32 17.44 14.41
CA ILE A 227 -24.48 16.10 14.96
C ILE A 227 -23.33 15.84 15.92
N ALA A 228 -23.65 15.21 17.05
CA ALA A 228 -22.68 14.66 17.98
C ALA A 228 -23.13 13.26 18.41
N CYS A 229 -22.16 12.38 18.66
CA CYS A 229 -22.42 11.03 19.13
C CYS A 229 -22.43 11.01 20.66
N LEU A 230 -23.46 10.40 21.23
CA LEU A 230 -23.58 10.09 22.65
C LEU A 230 -23.27 8.59 22.88
N PRO A 231 -23.09 8.15 24.14
CA PRO A 231 -23.00 6.73 24.47
C PRO A 231 -24.20 5.93 23.95
N ASN A 232 -24.00 4.62 23.78
CA ASN A 232 -25.04 3.66 23.36
C ASN A 232 -25.65 3.93 21.98
N GLU A 233 -24.82 4.38 21.02
CA GLU A 233 -25.21 4.65 19.63
C GLU A 233 -26.25 5.77 19.44
N ILE A 234 -26.53 6.58 20.46
CA ILE A 234 -27.49 7.68 20.35
C ILE A 234 -26.82 8.88 19.68
N LEU A 235 -27.49 9.49 18.69
CA LEU A 235 -27.03 10.70 18.03
C LEU A 235 -27.81 11.91 18.53
N ALA A 236 -27.08 12.91 19.03
CA ALA A 236 -27.62 14.23 19.33
C ALA A 236 -27.59 15.08 18.06
N ILE A 237 -28.75 15.50 17.59
CA ILE A 237 -28.94 16.35 16.42
C ILE A 237 -29.45 17.70 16.92
N HIS A 238 -28.69 18.76 16.69
CA HIS A 238 -29.07 20.14 17.04
C HIS A 238 -29.24 20.96 15.77
N GLU A 239 -30.44 21.48 15.57
CA GLU A 239 -30.75 22.38 14.46
C GLU A 239 -30.69 23.82 14.95
N GLU A 240 -29.75 24.60 14.43
CA GLU A 240 -29.42 25.92 14.96
C GLU A 240 -30.52 26.98 14.69
N ALA A 241 -31.34 26.86 13.65
CA ALA A 241 -32.35 27.88 13.36
C ALA A 241 -33.58 27.78 14.28
N THR A 242 -33.99 26.57 14.64
CA THR A 242 -35.14 26.27 15.50
C THR A 242 -34.73 25.95 16.93
N GLN A 243 -33.44 25.78 17.21
CA GLN A 243 -32.88 25.43 18.52
C GLN A 243 -33.44 24.12 19.09
N ASN A 244 -33.89 23.24 18.20
CA ASN A 244 -34.37 21.92 18.55
C ASN A 244 -33.19 20.96 18.75
N LEU A 245 -33.20 20.24 19.88
CA LEU A 245 -32.28 19.15 20.17
C LEU A 245 -33.04 17.82 20.11
N LEU A 246 -32.55 16.90 19.29
CA LEU A 246 -33.20 15.61 19.05
C LEU A 246 -32.19 14.50 19.37
N LEU A 247 -32.65 13.49 20.09
CA LEU A 247 -31.90 12.25 20.25
C LEU A 247 -32.44 11.23 19.26
N LEU A 248 -31.58 10.70 18.40
CA LEU A 248 -31.94 9.71 17.39
C LEU A 248 -31.11 8.44 17.59
N ASN A 249 -31.77 7.30 17.70
CA ASN A 249 -31.12 6.00 17.58
C ASN A 249 -31.12 5.56 16.11
N PRO A 250 -29.96 5.49 15.43
CA PRO A 250 -29.87 5.14 14.02
C PRO A 250 -30.22 3.66 13.75
N SER A 251 -30.13 2.79 14.76
CA SER A 251 -30.42 1.36 14.66
C SER A 251 -31.91 1.07 14.79
N THR A 252 -32.63 1.77 15.68
CA THR A 252 -34.08 1.54 15.92
C THR A 252 -34.99 2.53 15.22
N GLY A 253 -34.46 3.69 14.81
CA GLY A 253 -35.24 4.80 14.26
C GLY A 253 -36.04 5.56 15.32
N GLU A 254 -35.75 5.36 16.61
CA GLU A 254 -36.40 6.07 17.70
C GLU A 254 -35.85 7.49 17.84
N ILE A 255 -36.75 8.47 17.81
CA ILE A 255 -36.45 9.89 17.96
C ILE A 255 -37.11 10.40 19.23
N SER A 256 -36.31 10.99 20.11
CA SER A 256 -36.76 11.63 21.34
C SER A 256 -36.37 13.10 21.31
N PRO A 257 -37.29 14.01 20.96
CA PRO A 257 -37.03 15.45 21.06
C PRO A 257 -36.82 15.86 22.52
N VAL A 258 -35.73 16.56 22.79
CA VAL A 258 -35.42 17.12 24.10
C VAL A 258 -36.10 18.47 24.22
N GLN A 259 -36.90 18.66 25.26
CA GLN A 259 -37.53 19.94 25.51
C GLN A 259 -36.48 20.94 26.03
N THR A 260 -36.14 21.92 25.20
CA THR A 260 -35.07 22.91 25.48
C THR A 260 -35.56 24.13 26.27
N ASP A 261 -36.88 24.33 26.38
CA ASP A 261 -37.51 25.60 26.76
C ASP A 261 -38.49 25.58 27.96
N SER A 262 -38.84 24.42 28.57
CA SER A 262 -39.85 24.39 29.66
C SER A 262 -39.49 25.24 30.88
N PHE A 263 -38.20 25.48 31.12
CA PHE A 263 -37.74 26.31 32.25
C PHE A 263 -37.69 27.82 31.95
N ILE A 264 -37.63 28.22 30.67
CA ILE A 264 -37.54 29.64 30.30
C ILE A 264 -38.90 30.34 30.44
N GLU A 265 -40.01 29.64 30.22
CA GLU A 265 -41.35 30.21 30.43
C GLU A 265 -41.68 30.43 31.91
N SER A 266 -41.18 29.57 32.82
CA SER A 266 -41.40 29.74 34.27
C SER A 266 -40.57 30.90 34.85
N LEU A 267 -39.35 31.12 34.35
CA LEU A 267 -38.51 32.26 34.75
C LEU A 267 -38.93 33.59 34.10
N LYS A 268 -39.54 33.57 32.91
CA LYS A 268 -40.15 34.75 32.28
C LYS A 268 -41.31 35.32 33.10
N GLN A 269 -42.01 34.50 33.90
CA GLN A 269 -43.04 35.01 34.81
C GLN A 269 -42.48 35.76 36.03
N THR A 270 -41.20 35.58 36.38
CA THR A 270 -40.60 36.20 37.58
C THR A 270 -39.83 37.48 37.28
N PHE A 271 -39.30 37.65 36.07
CA PHE A 271 -38.52 38.83 35.66
C PHE A 271 -39.18 39.53 34.47
N ASN A 272 -40.06 40.49 34.76
CA ASN A 272 -40.59 41.43 33.79
C ASN A 272 -39.50 42.46 33.44
N GLU A 273 -38.64 42.16 32.47
CA GLU A 273 -37.92 43.20 31.73
C GLU A 273 -37.97 42.95 30.22
N PHE A 274 -38.50 43.98 29.54
CA PHE A 274 -38.67 44.15 28.11
C PHE A 274 -37.31 44.09 27.39
N THR A 275 -37.06 43.06 26.60
CA THR A 275 -36.12 43.12 25.46
C THR A 275 -36.68 42.28 24.32
N ASP A 276 -36.78 42.88 23.14
CA ASP A 276 -37.04 42.19 21.86
C ASP A 276 -36.24 40.89 21.80
N ALA A 277 -36.95 39.76 21.74
CA ALA A 277 -36.34 38.45 21.66
C ALA A 277 -35.69 38.28 20.27
N LYS A 278 -34.47 38.80 20.10
CA LYS A 278 -33.53 38.23 19.13
C LYS A 278 -33.45 36.74 19.47
N THR A 279 -33.76 35.90 18.48
CA THR A 279 -33.60 34.45 18.59
C THR A 279 -32.17 34.16 19.03
N ALA A 280 -32.02 33.65 20.26
CA ALA A 280 -30.73 33.28 20.82
C ALA A 280 -30.11 32.17 19.96
N ASN A 281 -28.98 32.45 19.32
CA ASN A 281 -28.27 31.47 18.49
C ASN A 281 -27.35 30.65 19.39
N TYR A 282 -27.79 29.46 19.83
CA TYR A 282 -26.91 28.54 20.53
C TYR A 282 -26.07 27.72 19.54
N ARG A 283 -24.84 27.38 19.95
CA ARG A 283 -23.94 26.45 19.27
C ARG A 283 -23.66 25.23 20.13
N MET A 284 -23.45 24.09 19.46
CA MET A 284 -23.18 22.81 20.09
C MET A 284 -21.67 22.52 20.14
N SER A 285 -21.15 22.18 21.32
CA SER A 285 -19.81 21.62 21.47
C SER A 285 -19.84 20.09 21.44
N LYS A 286 -18.99 19.49 20.60
CA LYS A 286 -18.93 18.03 20.37
C LYS A 286 -17.90 17.31 21.25
N HIS A 287 -17.02 18.03 21.94
CA HIS A 287 -15.81 17.50 22.59
C HIS A 287 -16.06 16.39 23.64
N LEU A 288 -17.10 16.53 24.47
CA LEU A 288 -17.43 15.58 25.55
C LEU A 288 -18.70 14.75 25.26
N ALA A 289 -19.20 14.80 24.02
CA ALA A 289 -20.46 14.15 23.66
C ALA A 289 -20.39 12.62 23.86
N ASN A 290 -19.27 11.99 23.49
CA ASN A 290 -19.04 10.55 23.69
C ASN A 290 -19.03 10.12 25.17
N GLU A 291 -18.81 11.06 26.10
CA GLU A 291 -18.92 10.80 27.54
C GLU A 291 -20.36 10.96 28.06
N GLY A 292 -21.32 11.30 27.19
CA GLY A 292 -22.71 11.56 27.56
C GLY A 292 -22.96 12.98 28.04
N VAL A 293 -22.06 13.92 27.76
CA VAL A 293 -22.20 15.33 28.15
C VAL A 293 -22.16 16.24 26.92
N LEU A 294 -23.19 17.06 26.74
CA LEU A 294 -23.32 17.95 25.59
C LEU A 294 -23.49 19.41 26.05
N PHE A 295 -22.77 20.33 25.44
CA PHE A 295 -22.86 21.76 25.77
C PHE A 295 -23.52 22.54 24.64
N LEU A 296 -24.48 23.39 25.00
CA LEU A 296 -25.05 24.42 24.13
C LEU A 296 -24.75 25.79 24.73
N TRP A 297 -24.12 26.68 23.96
CA TRP A 297 -23.78 28.02 24.42
C TRP A 297 -24.26 29.10 23.46
N GLU A 298 -24.68 30.24 23.98
CA GLU A 298 -25.25 31.36 23.20
C GLU A 298 -24.14 32.23 22.59
N LEU A 299 -24.11 32.33 21.25
CA LEU A 299 -23.12 33.13 20.53
C LEU A 299 -23.27 34.62 20.85
N GLU A 300 -22.19 35.26 21.31
CA GLU A 300 -22.19 36.66 21.78
C GLU A 300 -23.22 36.94 22.90
N GLY A 301 -23.74 35.87 23.51
CA GLY A 301 -24.71 35.91 24.60
C GLY A 301 -24.06 35.56 25.93
N THR A 302 -24.88 35.39 26.95
CA THR A 302 -24.41 35.17 28.33
C THR A 302 -24.77 33.78 28.85
N ARG A 303 -25.33 32.90 28.02
CA ARG A 303 -25.96 31.65 28.48
C ARG A 303 -25.17 30.42 28.07
N LEU A 304 -25.01 29.50 29.02
CA LEU A 304 -24.40 28.17 28.83
C LEU A 304 -25.35 27.10 29.39
N LYS A 305 -25.64 26.07 28.60
CA LYS A 305 -26.41 24.88 28.96
C LYS A 305 -25.51 23.64 28.86
N MET A 306 -25.53 22.78 29.86
CA MET A 306 -24.92 21.45 29.82
C MET A 306 -26.00 20.40 30.01
N TYR A 307 -26.15 19.54 29.02
CA TYR A 307 -26.98 18.34 29.09
C TYR A 307 -26.09 17.19 29.54
N ASP A 308 -26.35 16.64 30.73
CA ASP A 308 -25.71 15.43 31.19
C ASP A 308 -26.72 14.28 31.08
N PHE A 309 -26.58 13.49 30.02
CA PHE A 309 -27.45 12.37 29.74
C PHE A 309 -27.21 11.19 30.70
N ASN A 310 -26.09 11.16 31.41
CA ASN A 310 -25.81 10.12 32.41
C ASN A 310 -26.62 10.36 33.70
N SER A 311 -26.67 11.60 34.18
CA SER A 311 -27.48 11.95 35.36
C SER A 311 -28.92 12.32 35.02
N GLY A 312 -29.23 12.54 33.73
CA GLY A 312 -30.56 12.92 33.28
C GLY A 312 -30.91 14.38 33.57
N ASN A 313 -29.91 15.23 33.79
CA ASN A 313 -30.09 16.62 34.20
C ASN A 313 -29.55 17.60 33.15
N VAL A 314 -30.19 18.77 33.08
CA VAL A 314 -29.68 19.95 32.39
C VAL A 314 -29.25 20.96 33.42
N HIS A 315 -28.04 21.44 33.28
CA HIS A 315 -27.49 22.52 34.07
C HIS A 315 -27.44 23.79 33.22
N PHE A 316 -27.93 24.89 33.77
CA PHE A 316 -27.97 26.20 33.13
C PHE A 316 -27.20 27.21 33.96
N VAL A 317 -26.33 27.97 33.29
CA VAL A 317 -25.56 29.06 33.90
C VAL A 317 -25.65 30.32 33.04
N THR A 318 -25.88 31.44 33.72
CA THR A 318 -25.75 32.78 33.14
C THR A 318 -24.41 33.38 33.54
N LEU A 319 -23.57 33.63 32.55
CA LEU A 319 -22.26 34.23 32.66
C LEU A 319 -22.38 35.76 32.82
N PRO A 320 -21.44 36.42 33.53
CA PRO A 320 -21.48 37.86 33.73
C PRO A 320 -20.96 38.68 32.53
N PHE A 321 -20.58 38.02 31.43
CA PHE A 321 -20.02 38.62 30.23
C PHE A 321 -20.54 37.91 28.97
N GLN A 322 -20.42 38.57 27.82
CA GLN A 322 -20.77 37.99 26.52
C GLN A 322 -19.70 37.01 26.07
N LEU A 323 -20.12 35.78 25.75
CA LEU A 323 -19.23 34.70 25.35
C LEU A 323 -18.88 34.81 23.87
N LYS A 324 -17.57 34.85 23.58
CA LYS A 324 -17.01 34.77 22.23
C LYS A 324 -16.62 33.34 21.86
N SER A 325 -16.03 32.59 22.80
CA SER A 325 -15.68 31.18 22.58
C SER A 325 -15.78 30.33 23.85
N PHE A 326 -16.02 29.03 23.65
CA PHE A 326 -16.20 28.01 24.67
C PHE A 326 -15.33 26.80 24.35
N ILE A 327 -14.45 26.38 25.27
CA ILE A 327 -13.64 25.17 25.13
C ILE A 327 -13.77 24.35 26.43
N PRO A 328 -14.49 23.22 26.42
CA PRO A 328 -14.51 22.31 27.56
C PRO A 328 -13.22 21.48 27.58
N LEU A 329 -12.48 21.49 28.69
CA LEU A 329 -11.25 20.69 28.85
C LEU A 329 -11.55 19.29 29.37
N ASN A 330 -12.41 19.22 30.38
CA ASN A 330 -12.94 18.01 30.99
C ASN A 330 -14.32 18.33 31.59
N ARG A 331 -14.98 17.36 32.23
CA ARG A 331 -16.31 17.57 32.84
C ARG A 331 -16.37 18.70 33.88
N ASN A 332 -15.24 19.03 34.48
CA ASN A 332 -15.14 19.90 35.63
C ASN A 332 -14.42 21.22 35.35
N GLU A 333 -13.84 21.42 34.15
CA GLU A 333 -13.00 22.58 33.83
C GLU A 333 -13.27 23.06 32.40
N PHE A 334 -13.70 24.32 32.26
CA PHE A 334 -14.00 24.94 30.97
C PHE A 334 -13.24 26.27 30.80
N ILE A 335 -12.71 26.50 29.60
CA ILE A 335 -12.13 27.79 29.22
C ILE A 335 -13.20 28.60 28.47
N LEU A 336 -13.44 29.81 28.96
CA LEU A 336 -14.39 30.78 28.40
C LEU A 336 -13.61 31.99 27.89
N THR A 337 -13.92 32.50 26.71
CA THR A 337 -13.36 33.77 26.23
C THR A 337 -14.48 34.79 26.05
N ASP A 338 -14.31 35.99 26.58
CA ASP A 338 -15.27 37.09 26.39
C ASP A 338 -15.08 37.81 25.05
N SER A 339 -15.97 38.75 24.74
CA SER A 339 -15.89 39.58 23.53
C SER A 339 -14.67 40.53 23.48
N LEU A 340 -13.99 40.73 24.61
CA LEU A 340 -12.78 41.54 24.74
C LEU A 340 -11.49 40.68 24.73
N ASP A 341 -11.60 39.39 24.37
CA ASP A 341 -10.54 38.38 24.36
C ASP A 341 -9.90 38.06 25.73
N ASN A 342 -10.58 38.39 26.82
CA ASN A 342 -10.21 37.91 28.16
C ASN A 342 -10.63 36.45 28.34
N LYS A 343 -9.74 35.64 28.92
CA LYS A 343 -9.96 34.22 29.18
C LYS A 343 -10.29 33.97 30.64
N PHE A 344 -11.32 33.17 30.90
CA PHE A 344 -11.79 32.76 32.22
C PHE A 344 -11.79 31.24 32.33
N LEU A 345 -11.54 30.71 33.52
CA LEU A 345 -11.63 29.28 33.84
C LEU A 345 -12.86 29.05 34.72
N LEU A 346 -13.78 28.21 34.26
CA LEU A 346 -14.91 27.74 35.06
C LEU A 346 -14.56 26.36 35.61
N LYS A 347 -14.49 26.21 36.94
CA LYS A 347 -14.14 24.94 37.60
C LYS A 347 -15.25 24.48 38.56
N GLY A 348 -15.41 23.16 38.69
CA GLY A 348 -16.38 22.53 39.58
C GLY A 348 -15.79 21.39 40.41
N ASP A 349 -16.31 21.22 41.63
CA ASP A 349 -15.93 20.15 42.56
C ASP A 349 -17.03 19.05 42.54
N GLY A 350 -17.01 18.20 41.50
CA GLY A 350 -17.88 17.01 41.42
C GLY A 350 -19.33 17.25 40.95
N GLY A 351 -19.61 18.40 40.33
CA GLY A 351 -20.87 18.77 39.67
C GLY A 351 -20.63 19.77 38.52
N PHE A 352 -21.68 20.41 37.99
CA PHE A 352 -21.50 21.45 36.94
C PHE A 352 -20.51 22.54 37.44
N PRO A 353 -19.47 22.89 36.65
CA PRO A 353 -18.53 23.94 37.00
C PRO A 353 -19.19 25.27 37.31
N ASN A 354 -19.20 25.67 38.58
CA ASN A 354 -19.92 26.86 39.05
C ASN A 354 -19.00 27.94 39.61
N ILE A 355 -17.70 27.65 39.77
CA ILE A 355 -16.75 28.62 40.31
C ILE A 355 -15.99 29.25 39.14
N LEU A 356 -16.29 30.52 38.88
CA LEU A 356 -15.63 31.29 37.83
C LEU A 356 -14.34 31.90 38.39
N TYR A 357 -13.21 31.40 37.91
CA TYR A 357 -11.89 31.92 38.19
C TYR A 357 -11.44 32.84 37.06
N SER A 358 -10.91 34.00 37.41
CA SER A 358 -10.26 34.91 36.46
C SER A 358 -8.84 34.45 36.06
N LYS A 359 -8.41 33.24 36.47
CA LYS A 359 -7.05 32.71 36.28
C LYS A 359 -7.11 31.22 35.95
N ILE A 360 -6.30 30.81 34.98
CA ILE A 360 -6.31 29.49 34.35
C ILE A 360 -5.29 28.58 35.04
N SER A 361 -5.65 27.34 35.33
CA SER A 361 -4.73 26.19 35.43
C SER A 361 -4.97 25.32 34.20
N SER A 362 -3.97 25.07 33.36
CA SER A 362 -4.14 24.20 32.19
C SER A 362 -3.31 22.92 32.33
N PRO A 363 -3.90 21.72 32.16
CA PRO A 363 -3.13 20.52 31.88
C PRO A 363 -2.47 20.63 30.50
N SER A 364 -1.43 19.82 30.25
CA SER A 364 -0.80 19.79 28.94
C SER A 364 -1.83 19.48 27.85
N THR A 365 -2.08 20.40 26.93
CA THR A 365 -3.18 20.33 25.96
C THR A 365 -2.65 20.62 24.56
N LEU A 366 -2.96 19.72 23.64
CA LEU A 366 -2.72 19.91 22.22
C LEU A 366 -3.79 20.84 21.63
N LEU A 367 -3.35 21.92 21.01
CA LEU A 367 -4.18 22.98 20.45
C LEU A 367 -3.90 23.12 18.95
N SER A 368 -4.93 23.47 18.20
CA SER A 368 -4.84 23.70 16.76
C SER A 368 -4.98 25.20 16.45
N PRO A 369 -3.88 25.98 16.45
CA PRO A 369 -3.90 27.40 16.16
C PRO A 369 -4.29 27.65 14.70
N SER A 370 -4.87 28.81 14.37
CA SER A 370 -5.38 29.07 13.01
C SER A 370 -4.29 29.08 11.92
N ASN A 371 -3.06 29.46 12.27
CA ASN A 371 -1.99 29.71 11.31
C ASN A 371 -0.74 28.82 11.48
N ASP A 372 -0.44 28.40 12.71
CA ASP A 372 0.70 27.52 13.01
C ASP A 372 0.33 26.03 12.81
N TYR A 373 1.34 25.16 12.71
CA TYR A 373 1.13 23.71 12.49
C TYR A 373 0.50 23.02 13.70
N ALA A 374 0.90 23.42 14.90
CA ALA A 374 0.40 22.93 16.17
C ALA A 374 0.78 23.90 17.30
N ALA A 375 0.03 23.86 18.38
CA ALA A 375 0.39 24.49 19.64
C ALA A 375 0.25 23.47 20.77
N MET A 376 1.21 23.40 21.68
CA MET A 376 1.14 22.54 22.85
C MET A 376 1.36 23.39 24.09
N ALA A 377 0.34 23.48 24.92
CA ALA A 377 0.52 23.97 26.28
C ALA A 377 1.12 22.82 27.10
N VAL A 378 2.19 23.07 27.85
CA VAL A 378 2.85 22.13 28.75
C VAL A 378 2.84 22.74 30.14
N GLY A 379 2.30 22.03 31.12
CA GLY A 379 2.09 22.59 32.46
C GLY A 379 1.63 21.58 33.50
N PHE A 380 1.98 21.83 34.76
CA PHE A 380 1.49 21.05 35.91
C PHE A 380 0.43 21.88 36.67
N PRO A 381 -0.85 21.81 36.26
CA PRO A 381 -1.92 22.65 36.83
C PRO A 381 -2.19 22.37 38.31
N GLU A 382 -1.74 21.23 38.84
CA GLU A 382 -1.90 20.83 40.24
C GLU A 382 -0.86 21.45 41.18
N LEU A 383 0.21 22.05 40.64
CA LEU A 383 1.32 22.59 41.42
C LEU A 383 1.28 24.12 41.43
N ASP A 384 1.04 24.70 42.60
CA ASP A 384 0.86 26.14 42.89
C ASP A 384 2.02 27.08 42.48
N TYR A 385 3.08 26.57 41.84
CA TYR A 385 4.31 27.31 41.46
C TYR A 385 4.91 26.88 40.12
N SER A 386 4.22 26.07 39.31
CA SER A 386 4.73 25.63 38.01
C SER A 386 4.64 26.75 36.97
N ASP A 387 5.72 26.93 36.21
CA ASP A 387 5.68 27.72 34.98
C ASP A 387 5.00 26.86 33.90
N ASN A 388 3.99 27.41 33.25
CA ASN A 388 3.36 26.77 32.10
C ASN A 388 3.98 27.35 30.83
N GLU A 389 4.32 26.47 29.91
CA GLU A 389 5.03 26.80 28.67
C GLU A 389 4.10 26.56 27.49
N LEU A 390 4.04 27.50 26.56
CA LEU A 390 3.35 27.31 25.29
C LEU A 390 4.38 27.12 24.19
N TYR A 391 4.41 25.94 23.62
CA TYR A 391 5.22 25.60 22.46
C TYR A 391 4.40 25.76 21.19
N LEU A 392 4.94 26.45 20.19
CA LEU A 392 4.33 26.63 18.88
C LEU A 392 5.22 26.02 17.79
N TRP A 393 4.61 25.23 16.92
CA TRP A 393 5.22 24.78 15.68
C TRP A 393 4.90 25.79 14.59
N GLN A 394 5.73 26.84 14.51
CA GLN A 394 5.47 27.98 13.66
C GLN A 394 5.52 27.64 12.17
N ARG A 395 4.68 28.33 11.40
CA ARG A 395 4.67 28.27 9.94
C ARG A 395 5.29 29.55 9.37
N ASN A 396 6.09 29.41 8.32
CA ASN A 396 6.68 30.56 7.60
C ASN A 396 5.69 31.25 6.65
N GLU A 397 4.68 30.52 6.19
CA GLU A 397 3.62 30.99 5.29
C GLU A 397 2.32 31.21 6.09
N THR A 398 1.46 32.14 5.68
CA THR A 398 0.11 32.28 6.25
C THR A 398 -0.87 31.39 5.51
N LEU A 399 -1.66 30.58 6.23
CA LEU A 399 -2.72 29.78 5.63
C LEU A 399 -3.86 30.68 5.14
N GLU A 400 -4.26 30.55 3.87
CA GLU A 400 -5.57 31.00 3.43
C GLU A 400 -6.61 30.16 4.18
N SER A 401 -7.46 30.80 4.99
CA SER A 401 -8.48 30.11 5.78
C SER A 401 -9.39 29.28 4.87
N PRO A 402 -9.40 27.94 4.98
CA PRO A 402 -10.09 27.07 4.03
C PRO A 402 -11.62 27.17 4.14
N SER A 403 -12.11 27.73 5.23
CA SER A 403 -13.53 27.91 5.49
C SER A 403 -13.79 29.30 6.06
N ARG A 404 -14.81 29.97 5.51
CA ARG A 404 -15.57 30.97 6.26
C ARG A 404 -16.61 30.30 7.17
N SER A 405 -16.34 29.08 7.62
CA SER A 405 -17.19 28.43 8.61
C SER A 405 -16.92 29.04 9.96
N ASP A 406 -17.99 29.47 10.57
CA ASP A 406 -18.06 30.02 11.91
C ASP A 406 -17.53 29.07 13.01
N ASP A 407 -17.34 27.78 12.71
CA ASP A 407 -16.83 26.76 13.63
C ASP A 407 -15.56 26.06 13.05
N PRO A 408 -14.40 26.17 13.74
CA PRO A 408 -13.17 25.52 13.31
C PRO A 408 -13.19 23.98 13.46
N SER A 409 -14.06 23.42 14.31
CA SER A 409 -14.15 21.97 14.56
C SER A 409 -14.62 21.14 13.36
N ASP A 410 -15.26 21.78 12.38
CA ASP A 410 -15.74 21.10 11.17
C ASP A 410 -14.60 20.82 10.15
N SER A 411 -13.47 21.54 10.26
CA SER A 411 -12.33 21.48 9.31
C SER A 411 -11.02 21.01 9.95
N VAL A 412 -11.02 20.81 11.26
CA VAL A 412 -9.87 20.42 12.07
C VAL A 412 -10.28 19.26 12.98
N CYS A 413 -9.48 18.20 12.96
CA CYS A 413 -9.60 17.06 13.84
C CYS A 413 -8.33 16.97 14.69
N VAL A 414 -8.47 16.92 16.02
CA VAL A 414 -7.36 16.66 16.95
C VAL A 414 -7.49 15.23 17.43
N LEU A 415 -6.41 14.47 17.33
CA LEU A 415 -6.29 13.08 17.80
C LEU A 415 -5.29 13.05 18.97
N PRO A 416 -5.75 13.25 20.22
CA PRO A 416 -4.86 13.38 21.37
C PRO A 416 -4.02 12.12 21.64
N GLU A 417 -4.61 10.93 21.50
CA GLU A 417 -3.94 9.65 21.74
C GLU A 417 -2.85 9.37 20.70
N ALA A 418 -3.11 9.72 19.44
CA ALA A 418 -2.12 9.63 18.36
C ALA A 418 -1.09 10.78 18.39
N GLY A 419 -1.33 11.85 19.16
CA GLY A 419 -0.54 13.09 19.14
C GLY A 419 -0.55 13.79 17.78
N GLN A 420 -1.67 13.71 17.06
CA GLN A 420 -1.81 14.23 15.69
C GLN A 420 -2.84 15.35 15.60
N ILE A 421 -2.58 16.34 14.75
CA ILE A 421 -3.55 17.34 14.31
C ILE A 421 -3.76 17.17 12.81
N VAL A 422 -5.03 17.02 12.40
CA VAL A 422 -5.42 16.90 10.99
C VAL A 422 -6.26 18.11 10.59
N ARG A 423 -5.85 18.80 9.52
CA ARG A 423 -6.49 20.03 9.04
C ARG A 423 -6.75 19.96 7.53
N VAL A 424 -7.92 20.39 7.08
CA VAL A 424 -8.17 20.58 5.64
C VAL A 424 -7.49 21.86 5.17
N ILE A 425 -6.72 21.80 4.08
CA ILE A 425 -6.11 22.96 3.41
C ILE A 425 -6.48 23.00 1.92
N GLU A 426 -6.58 24.20 1.35
CA GLU A 426 -6.96 24.37 -0.07
C GLU A 426 -5.80 24.08 -1.03
N LYS A 427 -4.61 24.61 -0.73
CA LYS A 427 -3.42 24.52 -1.59
C LYS A 427 -2.24 24.00 -0.79
N LEU A 428 -1.41 23.19 -1.43
CA LEU A 428 -0.12 22.78 -0.87
C LEU A 428 0.82 24.00 -0.73
N PRO A 429 1.63 24.07 0.34
CA PRO A 429 2.71 25.04 0.48
C PRO A 429 3.67 25.01 -0.72
N GLU A 430 4.25 26.16 -1.07
CA GLU A 430 5.12 26.28 -2.26
C GLU A 430 6.36 25.36 -2.18
N THR A 431 6.85 25.13 -0.96
CA THR A 431 7.96 24.22 -0.64
C THR A 431 7.69 22.78 -1.05
N VAL A 432 6.43 22.33 -0.90
CA VAL A 432 5.99 20.95 -1.21
C VAL A 432 5.57 20.81 -2.68
N ARG A 433 5.09 21.91 -3.29
CA ARG A 433 4.56 21.94 -4.66
C ARG A 433 5.61 21.64 -5.75
N LYS A 434 6.90 21.86 -5.49
CA LYS A 434 7.99 21.62 -6.47
C LYS A 434 8.25 20.14 -6.77
N ASP A 435 7.84 19.25 -5.88
CA ASP A 435 8.11 17.80 -5.94
C ASP A 435 6.93 16.94 -6.44
N SER A 436 5.75 17.53 -6.71
CA SER A 436 4.53 16.77 -7.02
C SER A 436 4.07 16.90 -8.48
N ASN A 437 3.84 15.76 -9.15
CA ASN A 437 3.13 15.71 -10.43
C ASN A 437 1.70 16.22 -10.22
N ILE A 438 1.33 17.30 -10.91
CA ILE A 438 0.08 18.04 -10.67
C ILE A 438 -1.12 17.25 -11.23
N THR A 439 -1.78 16.46 -10.38
CA THR A 439 -3.16 16.02 -10.58
C THR A 439 -4.15 17.04 -10.01
N LYS A 440 -5.33 17.22 -10.64
CA LYS A 440 -6.39 18.10 -10.13
C LYS A 440 -6.99 17.48 -8.85
N HIS A 441 -6.64 18.02 -7.69
CA HIS A 441 -7.22 17.65 -6.40
C HIS A 441 -8.21 18.69 -5.91
N ALA A 442 -9.21 18.29 -5.12
CA ALA A 442 -10.17 19.23 -4.54
C ALA A 442 -9.54 20.02 -3.39
N ARG A 443 -8.93 19.32 -2.42
CA ARG A 443 -8.22 19.86 -1.25
C ARG A 443 -7.19 18.86 -0.74
N TYR A 444 -6.47 19.21 0.32
CA TYR A 444 -5.51 18.33 0.99
C TYR A 444 -5.82 18.22 2.48
N LEU A 445 -5.52 17.08 3.08
CA LEU A 445 -5.38 16.95 4.54
C LEU A 445 -3.93 17.21 4.89
N GLU A 446 -3.69 18.17 5.77
CA GLU A 446 -2.41 18.38 6.43
C GLU A 446 -2.43 17.62 7.76
N ILE A 447 -1.46 16.74 7.95
CA ILE A 447 -1.30 15.97 9.18
C ILE A 447 0.00 16.40 9.84
N THR A 448 -0.14 17.01 11.01
CA THR A 448 0.95 17.34 11.91
C THR A 448 1.05 16.24 12.96
N ASP A 449 2.10 15.42 12.88
CA ASP A 449 2.40 14.35 13.83
C ASP A 449 3.51 14.79 14.79
N LEU A 450 3.12 15.06 16.03
CA LEU A 450 4.05 15.53 17.07
C LEU A 450 4.88 14.40 17.67
N VAL A 451 4.41 13.14 17.59
CA VAL A 451 5.10 11.98 18.17
C VAL A 451 6.28 11.59 17.30
N THR A 452 6.08 11.58 15.97
CA THR A 452 7.14 11.24 15.01
C THR A 452 7.87 12.46 14.45
N HIS A 453 7.55 13.67 14.93
CA HIS A 453 8.07 14.94 14.40
C HIS A 453 7.93 15.08 12.87
N GLY A 454 6.79 14.61 12.35
CA GLY A 454 6.52 14.50 10.92
C GLY A 454 5.36 15.38 10.46
N LEU A 455 5.48 15.92 9.26
CA LEU A 455 4.44 16.67 8.56
C LEU A 455 4.19 16.01 7.21
N PHE A 456 2.93 15.70 6.88
CA PHE A 456 2.61 15.13 5.57
C PHE A 456 1.24 15.58 5.06
N TYR A 457 1.06 15.45 3.75
CA TYR A 457 -0.09 15.96 3.04
C TYR A 457 -0.77 14.85 2.25
N LEU A 458 -2.06 14.63 2.50
CA LEU A 458 -2.86 13.66 1.77
C LEU A 458 -3.78 14.38 0.77
N PRO A 459 -3.67 14.09 -0.53
CA PRO A 459 -4.57 14.67 -1.52
C PRO A 459 -5.97 14.08 -1.40
N ILE A 460 -7.00 14.95 -1.48
CA ILE A 460 -8.40 14.55 -1.59
C ILE A 460 -8.80 14.65 -3.06
N PRO A 461 -9.08 13.52 -3.75
CA PRO A 461 -9.49 13.53 -5.14
C PRO A 461 -10.79 14.33 -5.35
N GLN A 462 -10.88 15.06 -6.45
CA GLN A 462 -12.09 15.79 -6.81
C GLN A 462 -13.22 14.81 -7.18
N ALA A 463 -14.38 14.97 -6.55
CA ALA A 463 -15.56 14.17 -6.88
C ALA A 463 -16.04 14.45 -8.32
N SER A 464 -16.54 13.42 -9.02
CA SER A 464 -16.97 13.50 -10.43
C SER A 464 -18.27 14.29 -10.64
N THR A 465 -19.05 14.51 -9.58
CA THR A 465 -20.36 15.17 -9.62
C THR A 465 -20.43 16.21 -8.52
N ALA A 466 -19.97 17.43 -8.78
CA ALA A 466 -20.19 18.53 -7.86
C ALA A 466 -21.70 18.87 -7.85
N PRO A 467 -22.36 18.95 -6.69
CA PRO A 467 -23.74 19.44 -6.60
C PRO A 467 -23.83 20.84 -7.21
N MET A 468 -24.79 21.06 -8.12
CA MET A 468 -25.01 22.34 -8.80
C MET A 468 -25.11 23.51 -7.80
N TRP A 469 -25.67 23.24 -6.60
CA TRP A 469 -25.78 24.20 -5.52
C TRP A 469 -24.46 24.60 -4.87
N ASN A 470 -23.48 23.70 -4.75
CA ASN A 470 -22.14 24.04 -4.23
C ASN A 470 -21.35 24.90 -5.21
N PHE A 471 -21.59 24.76 -6.52
CA PHE A 471 -21.01 25.65 -7.52
C PHE A 471 -21.54 27.09 -7.38
N LEU A 472 -22.83 27.26 -7.09
CA LEU A 472 -23.48 28.55 -6.88
C LEU A 472 -23.22 29.15 -5.48
N ALA A 473 -22.98 28.31 -4.48
CA ALA A 473 -22.76 28.69 -3.07
C ALA A 473 -21.29 28.55 -2.64
N ARG A 474 -20.35 28.54 -3.58
CA ARG A 474 -18.91 28.27 -3.41
C ARG A 474 -18.24 29.09 -2.30
N ASP A 475 -18.73 30.30 -2.04
CA ASP A 475 -18.19 31.21 -1.02
C ASP A 475 -18.83 31.04 0.38
N ARG A 476 -19.76 30.09 0.57
CA ARG A 476 -20.64 30.03 1.75
C ARG A 476 -20.77 28.66 2.43
N VAL A 477 -20.30 27.56 1.85
CA VAL A 477 -20.47 26.19 2.41
C VAL A 477 -19.10 25.53 2.60
N ASN A 478 -18.93 24.79 3.70
CA ASN A 478 -17.74 23.95 3.89
C ASN A 478 -17.71 22.84 2.85
N ASP A 479 -16.66 22.81 2.03
CA ASP A 479 -16.51 21.80 0.99
C ASP A 479 -16.23 20.40 1.57
N ILE A 480 -15.64 20.33 2.77
CA ILE A 480 -15.20 19.09 3.41
C ILE A 480 -15.41 19.20 4.93
N PHE A 481 -16.03 18.18 5.51
CA PHE A 481 -16.17 18.02 6.97
C PHE A 481 -15.28 16.89 7.48
N LEU A 482 -14.70 17.05 8.67
CA LEU A 482 -13.88 16.04 9.35
C LEU A 482 -14.51 15.61 10.68
N CYS A 483 -14.29 14.36 11.06
CA CYS A 483 -14.43 13.90 12.44
C CYS A 483 -13.40 12.82 12.80
N PRO A 484 -13.06 12.67 14.09
CA PRO A 484 -12.27 11.53 14.56
C PRO A 484 -12.97 10.20 14.27
N HIS A 485 -12.21 9.16 13.94
CA HIS A 485 -12.71 7.80 13.73
C HIS A 485 -11.83 6.79 14.47
N GLY A 486 -12.30 6.36 15.64
CA GLY A 486 -11.47 5.62 16.60
C GLY A 486 -10.35 6.48 17.18
N GLN A 487 -9.28 5.84 17.63
CA GLN A 487 -8.15 6.50 18.31
C GLN A 487 -7.19 7.22 17.36
N ASP A 488 -6.99 6.63 16.17
CA ASP A 488 -5.89 6.97 15.24
C ASP A 488 -6.35 7.26 13.80
N GLY A 489 -7.67 7.33 13.59
CA GLY A 489 -8.28 7.48 12.27
C GLY A 489 -9.07 8.78 12.13
N VAL A 490 -9.28 9.19 10.89
CA VAL A 490 -10.09 10.36 10.55
C VAL A 490 -11.11 9.98 9.48
N ALA A 491 -12.37 10.38 9.68
CA ALA A 491 -13.39 10.32 8.64
C ALA A 491 -13.55 11.70 8.01
N SER A 492 -13.67 11.74 6.69
CA SER A 492 -13.97 12.97 5.94
C SER A 492 -15.16 12.75 5.02
N VAL A 493 -16.01 13.76 4.87
CA VAL A 493 -17.07 13.77 3.85
C VAL A 493 -16.92 15.01 2.98
N ASP A 494 -16.90 14.81 1.66
CA ASP A 494 -16.93 15.90 0.70
C ASP A 494 -18.36 16.35 0.40
N SER A 495 -18.47 17.52 -0.22
CA SER A 495 -19.74 18.15 -0.52
C SER A 495 -20.58 17.39 -1.56
N ALA A 496 -20.00 16.44 -2.30
CA ALA A 496 -20.68 15.53 -3.23
C ALA A 496 -21.18 14.23 -2.56
N GLY A 497 -20.99 14.08 -1.24
CA GLY A 497 -21.39 12.88 -0.50
C GLY A 497 -20.35 11.74 -0.54
N GLY A 498 -19.12 12.03 -0.97
CA GLY A 498 -18.00 11.11 -0.91
C GLY A 498 -17.42 11.00 0.50
N VAL A 499 -17.70 9.90 1.18
CA VAL A 499 -17.17 9.59 2.52
C VAL A 499 -15.87 8.79 2.39
N ARG A 500 -14.82 9.23 3.09
CA ARG A 500 -13.50 8.58 3.12
C ARG A 500 -13.09 8.30 4.55
N LEU A 501 -12.49 7.13 4.78
CA LEU A 501 -11.78 6.82 6.02
C LEU A 501 -10.28 6.86 5.77
N TRP A 502 -9.59 7.59 6.65
CA TRP A 502 -8.16 7.78 6.63
C TRP A 502 -7.54 7.16 7.87
N GLU A 503 -6.47 6.41 7.68
CA GLU A 503 -5.65 5.88 8.76
C GLU A 503 -4.34 6.65 8.76
N THR A 504 -4.17 7.54 9.75
CA THR A 504 -3.04 8.47 9.83
C THR A 504 -2.06 8.12 10.94
N GLY A 505 -2.48 7.37 11.96
CA GLY A 505 -1.61 6.94 13.05
C GLY A 505 -0.49 6.01 12.59
N SER A 506 0.76 6.35 12.96
CA SER A 506 1.96 5.65 12.47
C SER A 506 1.99 4.16 12.84
N ILE A 507 1.68 3.81 14.10
CA ILE A 507 1.70 2.42 14.61
C ILE A 507 0.66 1.54 13.89
N ARG A 508 -0.55 2.08 13.76
CA ARG A 508 -1.67 1.37 13.15
C ARG A 508 -1.46 1.18 11.65
N LEU A 509 -0.95 2.22 10.97
CA LEU A 509 -0.59 2.17 9.56
C LEU A 509 0.52 1.15 9.26
N GLU A 510 1.53 1.05 10.12
CA GLU A 510 2.60 0.04 10.01
C GLU A 510 2.06 -1.38 10.19
N THR A 511 1.19 -1.56 11.19
CA THR A 511 0.50 -2.84 11.43
C THR A 511 -0.34 -3.24 10.23
N ALA A 512 -1.14 -2.31 9.70
CA ALA A 512 -1.98 -2.53 8.52
C ALA A 512 -1.15 -2.81 7.25
N LEU A 513 0.01 -2.17 7.09
CA LEU A 513 0.93 -2.43 5.97
C LEU A 513 1.53 -3.84 6.08
N SER A 514 1.92 -4.27 7.28
CA SER A 514 2.42 -5.63 7.54
C SER A 514 1.34 -6.68 7.25
N GLU A 515 0.10 -6.47 7.71
CA GLU A 515 -1.03 -7.35 7.38
C GLU A 515 -1.31 -7.41 5.88
N TRP A 516 -1.27 -6.25 5.21
CA TRP A 516 -1.44 -6.18 3.76
C TRP A 516 -0.33 -6.90 3.00
N ARG A 517 0.94 -6.72 3.40
CA ARG A 517 2.09 -7.45 2.83
C ARG A 517 1.94 -8.96 2.98
N LYS A 518 1.45 -9.43 4.14
CA LYS A 518 1.11 -10.85 4.35
C LYS A 518 0.01 -11.33 3.40
N MET A 519 -1.03 -10.53 3.17
CA MET A 519 -2.10 -10.89 2.22
C MET A 519 -1.60 -11.02 0.77
N VAL A 520 -0.65 -10.17 0.37
CA VAL A 520 -0.03 -10.19 -0.96
C VAL A 520 1.01 -11.32 -1.11
N GLY A 521 1.43 -11.95 -0.01
CA GLY A 521 2.44 -13.01 0.00
C GLY A 521 3.87 -12.47 -0.03
N TYR A 522 4.08 -11.24 0.45
CA TYR A 522 5.41 -10.69 0.64
C TYR A 522 5.98 -11.12 1.99
N GLN A 523 7.11 -11.80 1.95
CA GLN A 523 7.98 -12.02 3.10
C GLN A 523 9.28 -11.25 2.90
N ASP A 524 9.76 -10.63 3.98
CA ASP A 524 11.18 -10.28 4.08
C ASP A 524 11.97 -11.60 4.19
N GLY A 525 12.37 -12.12 3.02
CA GLY A 525 13.22 -13.30 2.89
C GLY A 525 12.59 -14.62 3.40
N PRO A 526 13.28 -15.76 3.15
CA PRO A 526 12.84 -17.04 3.68
C PRO A 526 12.99 -17.06 5.20
N LEU A 527 11.88 -17.14 5.92
CA LEU A 527 11.86 -17.35 7.37
C LEU A 527 12.44 -18.73 7.69
N ARG A 528 13.74 -18.78 7.99
CA ARG A 528 14.34 -19.85 8.79
C ARG A 528 13.96 -19.56 10.25
N MET A 529 13.47 -20.56 10.99
CA MET A 529 13.20 -20.37 12.43
C MET A 529 14.54 -20.23 13.16
N GLU A 530 14.94 -18.99 13.45
CA GLU A 530 16.11 -18.70 14.28
C GLU A 530 15.71 -18.85 15.75
N ILE A 531 16.06 -19.99 16.34
CA ILE A 531 15.80 -20.26 17.75
C ILE A 531 17.07 -19.91 18.52
N GLU A 532 17.00 -18.85 19.33
CA GLU A 532 18.08 -18.48 20.25
C GLU A 532 18.19 -19.50 21.39
N ARG A 533 19.41 -19.99 21.63
CA ARG A 533 19.68 -20.98 22.68
C ARG A 533 21.07 -20.76 23.27
N GLU A 534 21.14 -20.73 24.59
CA GLU A 534 22.42 -20.71 25.33
C GLU A 534 23.09 -22.09 25.28
N SER A 535 24.38 -22.13 24.92
CA SER A 535 25.14 -23.40 24.87
C SER A 535 25.67 -23.79 26.25
N GLY A 536 26.02 -22.80 27.08
CA GLY A 536 26.49 -22.97 28.46
C GLY A 536 27.79 -23.77 28.58
N LYS A 537 28.55 -23.93 27.49
CA LYS A 537 29.74 -24.79 27.38
C LYS A 537 30.86 -24.09 26.63
N ASP A 538 32.10 -24.29 27.07
CA ASP A 538 33.28 -23.67 26.47
C ASP A 538 33.68 -24.32 25.13
N VAL A 539 34.40 -23.53 24.32
CA VAL A 539 35.02 -23.94 23.05
C VAL A 539 36.39 -24.57 23.30
N THR A 540 36.79 -25.50 22.44
CA THR A 540 38.07 -26.22 22.58
C THR A 540 39.00 -25.90 21.41
N SER A 541 38.72 -26.43 20.23
CA SER A 541 39.53 -26.21 19.02
C SER A 541 38.68 -26.45 17.78
N PRO A 542 38.82 -25.61 16.73
CA PRO A 542 38.03 -25.73 15.51
C PRO A 542 38.37 -27.03 14.75
N LYS A 543 37.35 -27.69 14.19
CA LYS A 543 37.43 -28.90 13.39
C LYS A 543 36.28 -28.94 12.37
N HIS A 544 36.37 -29.79 11.34
CA HIS A 544 35.29 -29.93 10.34
C HIS A 544 34.02 -30.57 10.95
N GLY A 545 34.19 -31.64 11.73
CA GLY A 545 33.09 -32.49 12.18
C GLY A 545 33.03 -33.81 11.38
N LYS A 546 32.23 -34.77 11.85
CA LYS A 546 31.93 -36.00 11.12
C LYS A 546 30.75 -35.76 10.18
N GLU A 547 30.75 -36.39 9.01
CA GLU A 547 29.59 -36.39 8.10
C GLU A 547 28.56 -37.42 8.58
N ASP A 548 27.30 -37.03 8.55
CA ASP A 548 26.19 -37.90 8.90
C ASP A 548 25.62 -38.57 7.64
N PRO A 549 25.69 -39.90 7.49
CA PRO A 549 25.16 -40.59 6.31
C PRO A 549 23.62 -40.51 6.17
N THR A 550 22.89 -40.18 7.24
CA THR A 550 21.41 -40.02 7.19
C THR A 550 20.97 -38.56 7.05
N ASN A 551 21.89 -37.60 7.13
CA ASN A 551 21.63 -36.16 7.13
C ASN A 551 20.55 -35.73 8.14
N ASP A 552 20.59 -36.31 9.35
CA ASP A 552 19.64 -35.95 10.40
C ASP A 552 19.96 -34.57 11.00
N PRO A 553 18.97 -33.81 11.50
CA PRO A 553 19.19 -32.49 12.07
C PRO A 553 19.93 -32.56 13.42
N HIS A 554 21.13 -31.98 13.49
CA HIS A 554 21.96 -31.94 14.70
C HIS A 554 22.03 -30.53 15.30
N VAL A 555 21.67 -30.39 16.58
CA VAL A 555 21.59 -29.09 17.27
C VAL A 555 22.46 -29.04 18.52
N GLY A 556 23.32 -28.03 18.67
CA GLY A 556 24.03 -27.74 19.93
C GLY A 556 25.23 -28.63 20.27
N GLY A 557 25.66 -29.50 19.35
CA GLY A 557 26.79 -30.43 19.53
C GLY A 557 28.14 -29.92 19.00
N ASN A 558 29.19 -30.75 19.12
CA ASN A 558 30.51 -30.52 18.52
C ASN A 558 31.03 -31.73 17.72
N THR A 559 30.11 -32.56 17.21
CA THR A 559 30.44 -33.85 16.59
C THR A 559 30.26 -33.82 15.07
N TRP A 560 29.20 -33.18 14.59
CA TRP A 560 28.74 -33.29 13.20
C TRP A 560 29.06 -32.04 12.37
N ALA A 561 29.42 -32.25 11.10
CA ALA A 561 29.56 -31.20 10.09
C ALA A 561 28.17 -30.81 9.57
N GLY A 562 27.87 -29.52 9.50
CA GLY A 562 26.57 -29.00 9.04
C GLY A 562 25.50 -28.87 10.14
N GLY A 563 25.84 -29.19 11.39
CA GLY A 563 24.93 -28.99 12.54
C GLY A 563 24.70 -27.50 12.85
N THR A 564 23.59 -27.19 13.52
CA THR A 564 23.20 -25.82 13.85
C THR A 564 23.32 -25.51 15.35
N GLY A 565 23.70 -24.28 15.71
CA GLY A 565 23.88 -23.85 17.11
C GLY A 565 24.97 -24.59 17.89
N GLY A 566 25.87 -25.28 17.19
CA GLY A 566 26.93 -26.11 17.77
C GLY A 566 28.18 -25.35 18.21
N ARG A 567 29.21 -26.09 18.61
CA ARG A 567 30.53 -25.53 18.91
C ARG A 567 31.66 -26.31 18.24
N ASP A 568 32.78 -25.65 17.97
CA ASP A 568 34.01 -26.22 17.40
C ASP A 568 33.90 -26.83 15.98
N THR A 569 32.71 -27.19 15.48
CA THR A 569 32.49 -27.83 14.16
C THR A 569 32.05 -26.87 13.06
N ALA A 570 32.22 -27.24 11.79
CA ALA A 570 31.72 -26.46 10.66
C ALA A 570 30.18 -26.55 10.60
N GLY A 571 29.48 -25.42 10.57
CA GLY A 571 28.02 -25.37 10.70
C GLY A 571 27.46 -23.95 10.73
N LEU A 572 26.17 -23.80 11.02
CA LEU A 572 25.47 -22.50 11.09
C LEU A 572 25.05 -22.15 12.53
N GLY A 573 25.07 -20.87 12.89
CA GLY A 573 24.55 -20.37 14.18
C GLY A 573 25.36 -20.73 15.43
N GLY A 574 26.47 -21.47 15.31
CA GLY A 574 27.33 -21.90 16.41
C GLY A 574 28.54 -21.00 16.71
N LYS A 575 29.41 -21.43 17.65
CA LYS A 575 30.64 -20.71 18.07
C LYS A 575 31.91 -21.56 17.92
N GLY A 576 33.03 -20.96 17.53
CA GLY A 576 34.34 -21.64 17.46
C GLY A 576 34.54 -22.62 16.28
N GLY A 577 33.63 -22.68 15.32
CA GLY A 577 33.78 -23.46 14.08
C GLY A 577 34.67 -22.76 13.03
N PRO A 578 35.33 -23.52 12.11
CA PRO A 578 36.26 -22.96 11.15
C PRO A 578 35.60 -22.22 9.97
N TYR A 579 34.47 -22.70 9.47
CA TYR A 579 33.73 -22.10 8.35
C TYR A 579 32.26 -22.49 8.40
N ARG A 580 31.42 -21.76 7.65
CA ARG A 580 29.99 -22.04 7.53
C ARG A 580 29.76 -23.20 6.56
N LEU A 581 28.95 -24.15 6.99
CA LEU A 581 28.53 -25.29 6.17
C LEU A 581 27.02 -25.44 6.36
N ASP A 582 26.25 -25.29 5.27
CA ASP A 582 24.79 -25.41 5.29
C ASP A 582 24.39 -26.84 4.86
N ALA A 583 23.71 -27.56 5.75
CA ALA A 583 23.15 -28.89 5.48
C ALA A 583 21.63 -28.87 5.18
N GLY A 584 21.03 -27.67 5.08
CA GLY A 584 19.62 -27.48 4.73
C GLY A 584 18.63 -27.53 5.89
N HIS A 585 19.11 -27.41 7.14
CA HIS A 585 18.31 -27.53 8.37
C HIS A 585 18.01 -26.19 9.05
N ASP A 586 17.04 -26.16 9.97
CA ASP A 586 16.71 -24.97 10.78
C ASP A 586 17.90 -24.49 11.62
N VAL A 587 18.13 -23.17 11.63
CA VAL A 587 19.33 -22.55 12.20
C VAL A 587 19.08 -22.15 13.65
N HIS A 588 19.59 -22.95 14.59
CA HIS A 588 19.69 -22.55 15.99
C HIS A 588 20.86 -21.59 16.17
N GLN A 589 20.62 -20.41 16.73
CA GLN A 589 21.65 -19.39 16.95
C GLN A 589 22.05 -19.32 18.43
N ILE A 590 23.36 -19.28 18.67
CA ILE A 590 23.92 -18.92 19.97
C ILE A 590 23.86 -17.38 20.13
N PRO A 591 23.57 -16.82 21.32
CA PRO A 591 23.59 -15.38 21.57
C PRO A 591 24.93 -14.72 21.24
N ASP A 592 24.91 -13.49 20.75
CA ASP A 592 26.12 -12.80 20.26
C ASP A 592 27.17 -12.59 21.36
N TRP A 593 26.75 -12.33 22.60
CA TRP A 593 27.67 -12.24 23.75
C TRP A 593 28.47 -13.54 23.96
N GLU A 594 27.89 -14.71 23.67
CA GLU A 594 28.54 -16.01 23.84
C GLU A 594 29.48 -16.33 22.66
N LYS A 595 29.20 -15.76 21.47
CA LYS A 595 30.13 -15.78 20.32
C LYS A 595 31.34 -14.86 20.54
N GLU A 596 31.15 -13.74 21.22
CA GLU A 596 32.22 -12.78 21.55
C GLU A 596 33.20 -13.33 22.60
N GLN A 597 32.72 -14.16 23.53
CA GLN A 597 33.51 -14.83 24.56
C GLN A 597 34.47 -15.93 24.05
N VAL A 598 34.48 -16.22 22.74
CA VAL A 598 35.42 -17.17 22.14
C VAL A 598 36.86 -16.66 22.28
N PRO A 599 37.80 -17.43 22.86
CA PRO A 599 39.20 -17.02 22.99
C PRO A 599 39.84 -16.68 21.64
N GLU A 600 40.70 -15.66 21.62
CA GLU A 600 41.39 -15.20 20.39
C GLU A 600 42.27 -16.30 19.76
N GLU A 601 42.78 -17.24 20.55
CA GLU A 601 43.52 -18.40 20.06
C GLU A 601 42.65 -19.31 19.17
N VAL A 602 41.38 -19.52 19.55
CA VAL A 602 40.41 -20.32 18.79
C VAL A 602 39.98 -19.58 17.51
N LYS A 603 39.78 -18.26 17.58
CA LYS A 603 39.48 -17.43 16.39
C LYS A 603 40.62 -17.46 15.38
N ARG A 604 41.87 -17.41 15.84
CA ARG A 604 43.05 -17.51 14.98
C ARG A 604 43.17 -18.88 14.32
N ALA A 605 43.02 -19.95 15.10
CA ALA A 605 43.03 -21.31 14.58
C ALA A 605 41.89 -21.57 13.57
N ALA A 606 40.71 -21.00 13.79
CA ALA A 606 39.56 -21.10 12.88
C ALA A 606 39.84 -20.39 11.55
N ARG A 607 40.44 -19.19 11.60
CA ARG A 607 40.87 -18.43 10.40
C ARG A 607 41.94 -19.18 9.61
N GLU A 608 42.94 -19.76 10.27
CA GLU A 608 43.99 -20.55 9.61
C GLU A 608 43.43 -21.80 8.92
N MET A 609 42.49 -22.50 9.59
CA MET A 609 41.80 -23.65 9.02
C MET A 609 40.92 -23.26 7.83
N ALA A 610 40.21 -22.13 7.90
CA ALA A 610 39.40 -21.61 6.80
C ALA A 610 40.26 -21.24 5.57
N GLN A 611 41.39 -20.57 5.79
CA GLN A 611 42.34 -20.24 4.72
C GLN A 611 42.94 -21.49 4.08
N LYS A 612 43.24 -22.52 4.87
CA LYS A 612 43.75 -23.80 4.37
C LYS A 612 42.70 -24.55 3.54
N ALA A 613 41.45 -24.62 4.01
CA ALA A 613 40.35 -25.25 3.28
C ALA A 613 39.99 -24.49 1.98
N PHE A 614 40.05 -23.15 2.02
CA PHE A 614 39.86 -22.32 0.82
C PHE A 614 40.97 -22.56 -0.21
N LYS A 615 42.24 -22.64 0.23
CA LYS A 615 43.37 -22.97 -0.64
C LYS A 615 43.31 -24.40 -1.19
N GLU A 616 42.82 -25.36 -0.41
CA GLU A 616 42.59 -26.74 -0.86
C GLU A 616 41.47 -26.79 -1.91
N ARG A 617 40.33 -26.12 -1.72
CA ARG A 617 39.29 -25.98 -2.76
C ARG A 617 39.78 -25.29 -4.03
N LEU A 618 40.57 -24.22 -3.91
CA LEU A 618 41.17 -23.55 -5.07
C LEU A 618 42.13 -24.48 -5.82
N ARG A 619 42.88 -25.34 -5.10
CA ARG A 619 43.73 -26.39 -5.71
C ARG A 619 42.91 -27.48 -6.38
N GLU A 620 41.81 -27.92 -5.78
CA GLU A 620 40.89 -28.91 -6.37
C GLU A 620 40.27 -28.38 -7.67
N ILE A 621 39.87 -27.11 -7.70
CA ILE A 621 39.30 -26.43 -8.88
C ILE A 621 40.41 -25.98 -9.85
N GLN A 622 41.70 -26.16 -9.49
CA GLN A 622 42.88 -25.72 -10.24
C GLN A 622 42.87 -24.23 -10.62
N MET A 623 42.25 -23.36 -9.80
CA MET A 623 42.06 -21.93 -10.07
C MET A 623 43.05 -21.09 -9.26
N SER A 624 43.63 -20.04 -9.86
CA SER A 624 44.50 -19.11 -9.12
C SER A 624 43.67 -18.18 -8.21
N GLU A 625 44.28 -17.66 -7.13
CA GLU A 625 43.62 -16.69 -6.25
C GLU A 625 43.20 -15.40 -7.01
N TYR A 626 43.93 -15.05 -8.07
CA TYR A 626 43.61 -13.92 -8.95
C TYR A 626 42.37 -14.18 -9.80
N ASP A 627 42.31 -15.33 -10.47
CA ASP A 627 41.19 -15.71 -11.36
C ASP A 627 39.88 -15.86 -10.59
N ALA A 628 39.94 -16.38 -9.36
CA ALA A 628 38.78 -16.49 -8.48
C ALA A 628 38.22 -15.11 -8.11
N SER A 629 39.10 -14.14 -7.83
CA SER A 629 38.70 -12.76 -7.52
C SER A 629 38.09 -12.03 -8.71
N LEU A 630 38.64 -12.27 -9.92
CA LEU A 630 38.12 -11.72 -11.17
C LEU A 630 36.73 -12.27 -11.50
N TYR A 631 36.56 -13.59 -11.36
CA TYR A 631 35.27 -14.25 -11.57
C TYR A 631 34.19 -13.71 -10.63
N GLU A 632 34.50 -13.63 -9.33
CA GLU A 632 33.54 -13.13 -8.32
C GLU A 632 33.17 -11.67 -8.56
N LYS A 633 34.10 -10.85 -9.07
CA LYS A 633 33.83 -9.46 -9.46
C LYS A 633 32.83 -9.39 -10.62
N LEU A 634 33.05 -10.15 -11.69
CA LEU A 634 32.18 -10.15 -12.87
C LEU A 634 30.78 -10.69 -12.54
N VAL A 635 30.70 -11.85 -11.88
CA VAL A 635 29.41 -12.45 -11.50
C VAL A 635 28.68 -11.58 -10.48
N GLY A 636 29.41 -11.00 -9.52
CA GLY A 636 28.84 -10.12 -8.49
C GLY A 636 27.98 -9.00 -9.06
N ASN A 637 28.40 -8.39 -10.18
CA ASN A 637 27.69 -7.31 -10.86
C ASN A 637 26.37 -7.75 -11.51
N VAL A 638 26.30 -9.00 -11.99
CA VAL A 638 25.15 -9.53 -12.75
C VAL A 638 24.26 -10.51 -11.98
N ARG A 639 24.53 -10.76 -10.69
CA ARG A 639 23.74 -11.68 -9.85
C ARG A 639 22.22 -11.42 -9.87
N PRO A 640 21.74 -10.17 -9.76
CA PRO A 640 20.30 -9.88 -9.88
C PRO A 640 19.71 -10.27 -11.25
N GLN A 641 20.46 -10.00 -12.32
CA GLN A 641 20.09 -10.27 -13.70
C GLN A 641 20.06 -11.76 -14.00
N ILE A 642 21.02 -12.54 -13.47
CA ILE A 642 21.02 -14.01 -13.54
C ILE A 642 19.73 -14.56 -12.92
N ARG A 643 19.34 -14.11 -11.71
CA ARG A 643 18.09 -14.57 -11.07
C ARG A 643 16.87 -14.23 -11.91
N SER A 644 16.80 -13.02 -12.47
CA SER A 644 15.72 -12.60 -13.35
C SER A 644 15.62 -13.48 -14.61
N LEU A 645 16.76 -13.74 -15.25
CA LEU A 645 16.81 -14.57 -16.46
C LEU A 645 16.45 -16.03 -16.18
N ARG A 646 16.88 -16.60 -15.03
CA ARG A 646 16.47 -17.94 -14.59
C ARG A 646 14.95 -18.04 -14.43
N ASN A 647 14.31 -17.02 -13.87
CA ASN A 647 12.85 -16.99 -13.74
C ASN A 647 12.16 -16.98 -15.11
N ILE A 648 12.67 -16.20 -16.07
CA ILE A 648 12.16 -16.17 -17.45
C ILE A 648 12.33 -17.53 -18.13
N VAL A 649 13.52 -18.13 -18.07
CA VAL A 649 13.79 -19.46 -18.65
C VAL A 649 12.90 -20.53 -18.02
N SER A 650 12.61 -20.41 -16.72
CA SER A 650 11.73 -21.34 -16.02
C SER A 650 10.28 -21.28 -16.51
N SER A 651 9.80 -20.09 -16.90
CA SER A 651 8.40 -19.86 -17.33
C SER A 651 8.14 -20.08 -18.82
N LEU A 652 9.20 -20.14 -19.66
CA LEU A 652 9.04 -20.39 -21.10
C LEU A 652 8.49 -21.80 -21.38
N GLN A 653 7.42 -21.85 -22.20
CA GLN A 653 6.70 -23.07 -22.62
C GLN A 653 7.11 -23.54 -24.04
N ALA A 654 6.73 -24.77 -24.38
CA ALA A 654 7.01 -25.38 -25.69
C ALA A 654 5.95 -25.06 -26.73
N ARG A 655 6.31 -25.10 -28.02
CA ARG A 655 5.38 -24.87 -29.12
C ARG A 655 5.48 -25.96 -30.19
N THR A 656 4.92 -27.15 -29.92
CA THR A 656 4.73 -28.16 -30.98
C THR A 656 3.39 -27.91 -31.69
N ARG A 657 3.41 -27.44 -32.94
CA ARG A 657 2.21 -27.35 -33.79
C ARG A 657 1.80 -28.75 -34.24
N GLU A 658 0.84 -29.38 -33.55
CA GLU A 658 0.28 -30.67 -33.98
C GLU A 658 -0.93 -30.47 -34.91
N ARG A 659 -1.06 -31.36 -35.91
CA ARG A 659 -2.23 -31.38 -36.80
C ARG A 659 -3.40 -32.03 -36.09
N GLN A 660 -4.41 -31.23 -35.77
CA GLN A 660 -5.65 -31.72 -35.17
C GLN A 660 -6.80 -31.74 -36.19
N TRP A 661 -7.76 -32.62 -35.94
CA TRP A 661 -8.99 -32.75 -36.72
C TRP A 661 -10.07 -31.85 -36.13
N LEU A 662 -10.35 -30.71 -36.77
CA LEU A 662 -11.49 -29.87 -36.43
C LEU A 662 -12.77 -30.51 -36.98
N ARG A 663 -13.65 -30.94 -36.07
CA ARG A 663 -14.94 -31.59 -36.39
C ARG A 663 -16.06 -30.55 -36.56
N HIS A 664 -17.25 -30.99 -36.96
CA HIS A 664 -18.44 -30.14 -37.13
C HIS A 664 -18.33 -29.07 -38.23
N ARG A 665 -17.67 -29.38 -39.34
CA ARG A 665 -17.61 -28.52 -40.51
C ARG A 665 -18.65 -28.93 -41.54
N THR A 666 -19.03 -27.97 -42.37
CA THR A 666 -19.92 -28.16 -43.52
C THR A 666 -19.20 -28.66 -44.76
N ASP A 667 -17.87 -28.71 -44.73
CA ASP A 667 -16.99 -29.12 -45.81
C ASP A 667 -15.71 -29.76 -45.23
N GLY A 668 -15.13 -30.73 -45.93
CA GLY A 668 -13.98 -31.52 -45.46
C GLY A 668 -14.12 -33.03 -45.68
N GLU A 669 -13.39 -33.84 -44.91
CA GLU A 669 -13.50 -35.30 -44.92
C GLU A 669 -14.69 -35.73 -44.05
N LEU A 670 -15.50 -36.71 -44.47
CA LEU A 670 -16.67 -37.13 -43.69
C LEU A 670 -16.23 -37.70 -42.32
N ASP A 671 -16.87 -37.25 -41.24
CA ASP A 671 -16.64 -37.78 -39.90
C ASP A 671 -17.49 -39.04 -39.68
N ASP A 672 -16.87 -40.21 -39.70
CA ASP A 672 -17.55 -41.51 -39.57
C ASP A 672 -18.43 -41.62 -38.31
N LEU A 673 -18.12 -40.86 -37.25
CA LEU A 673 -18.91 -40.82 -36.02
C LEU A 673 -20.27 -40.10 -36.19
N LYS A 674 -20.41 -39.27 -37.24
CA LYS A 674 -21.58 -38.43 -37.52
C LYS A 674 -22.39 -38.89 -38.73
N LEU A 675 -22.16 -40.12 -39.18
CA LEU A 675 -22.87 -40.75 -40.30
C LEU A 675 -24.41 -40.75 -40.10
N ILE A 676 -24.88 -40.98 -38.88
CA ILE A 676 -26.31 -41.02 -38.55
C ILE A 676 -26.94 -39.63 -38.65
N GLU A 677 -26.22 -38.59 -38.21
CA GLU A 677 -26.64 -37.19 -38.24
C GLU A 677 -26.68 -36.65 -39.68
N GLY A 678 -25.73 -37.08 -40.52
CA GLY A 678 -25.74 -36.77 -41.96
C GLY A 678 -26.92 -37.40 -42.69
N LEU A 679 -27.29 -38.63 -42.32
CA LEU A 679 -28.50 -39.30 -42.84
C LEU A 679 -29.79 -38.60 -42.37
N ALA A 680 -29.77 -37.95 -41.21
CA ALA A 680 -30.87 -37.13 -40.70
C ALA A 680 -30.93 -35.71 -41.31
N GLY A 681 -29.99 -35.37 -42.20
CA GLY A 681 -29.95 -34.09 -42.94
C GLY A 681 -29.08 -33.00 -42.30
N GLU A 682 -28.27 -33.33 -41.30
CA GLU A 682 -27.38 -32.37 -40.65
C GLU A 682 -26.14 -32.08 -41.53
N LYS A 683 -25.83 -30.79 -41.70
CA LYS A 683 -24.75 -30.35 -42.61
C LYS A 683 -23.36 -30.37 -41.96
N ASN A 684 -23.26 -30.41 -40.64
CA ASN A 684 -22.00 -30.30 -39.89
C ASN A 684 -21.35 -31.67 -39.64
N VAL A 685 -21.19 -32.47 -40.70
CA VAL A 685 -20.72 -33.87 -40.61
C VAL A 685 -19.30 -34.08 -41.13
N TYR A 686 -18.58 -33.00 -41.42
CA TYR A 686 -17.23 -33.06 -41.95
C TYR A 686 -16.18 -32.65 -40.91
N ARG A 687 -14.96 -33.17 -41.07
CA ARG A 687 -13.75 -32.85 -40.32
C ARG A 687 -12.64 -32.34 -41.25
N GLN A 688 -11.83 -31.40 -40.77
CA GLN A 688 -10.73 -30.82 -41.55
C GLN A 688 -9.43 -30.82 -40.75
N ARG A 689 -8.30 -31.13 -41.40
CA ARG A 689 -6.97 -30.99 -40.80
C ARG A 689 -6.55 -29.53 -40.80
N ARG A 690 -6.24 -28.98 -39.63
CA ARG A 690 -5.59 -27.68 -39.49
C ARG A 690 -4.45 -27.79 -38.47
N GLU A 691 -3.42 -26.98 -38.67
CA GLU A 691 -2.35 -26.80 -37.69
C GLU A 691 -2.87 -25.80 -36.66
N GLU A 692 -3.06 -26.27 -35.44
CA GLU A 692 -3.54 -25.47 -34.31
C GLU A 692 -2.40 -25.29 -33.31
N GLU A 693 -2.42 -24.21 -32.55
CA GLU A 693 -1.41 -23.99 -31.51
C GLU A 693 -1.60 -25.01 -30.38
N PRO A 694 -0.50 -25.51 -29.78
CA PRO A 694 -0.61 -26.53 -28.75
C PRO A 694 -1.42 -26.03 -27.54
N GLU A 695 -2.15 -26.96 -26.91
CA GLU A 695 -2.87 -26.68 -25.67
C GLU A 695 -1.91 -26.20 -24.58
N ILE A 696 -2.34 -25.17 -23.83
CA ILE A 696 -1.56 -24.52 -22.79
C ILE A 696 -1.19 -25.56 -21.71
N GLY A 697 0.12 -25.80 -21.54
CA GLY A 697 0.65 -26.77 -20.58
C GLY A 697 1.15 -28.11 -21.18
N ALA A 698 1.13 -28.27 -22.49
CA ALA A 698 1.72 -29.45 -23.14
C ALA A 698 3.23 -29.58 -22.80
N PRO A 699 3.72 -30.78 -22.42
CA PRO A 699 5.12 -30.98 -22.07
C PRO A 699 6.04 -30.75 -23.28
N GLN A 700 7.17 -30.07 -23.04
CA GLN A 700 8.16 -29.81 -24.06
C GLN A 700 8.77 -31.10 -24.62
N THR A 701 8.54 -31.37 -25.90
CA THR A 701 9.06 -32.58 -26.57
C THR A 701 10.49 -32.38 -27.08
N LYS A 702 10.82 -31.18 -27.57
CA LYS A 702 12.15 -30.81 -28.10
C LYS A 702 12.71 -29.56 -27.40
N PRO A 703 14.02 -29.49 -27.11
CA PRO A 703 14.62 -28.29 -26.52
C PRO A 703 14.65 -27.13 -27.52
N LYS A 704 14.54 -25.90 -27.01
CA LYS A 704 14.78 -24.68 -27.79
C LYS A 704 16.29 -24.50 -27.99
N ARG A 705 16.69 -23.98 -29.14
CA ARG A 705 18.09 -23.83 -29.54
C ARG A 705 18.49 -22.36 -29.53
N LEU A 706 19.51 -22.01 -28.76
CA LEU A 706 20.06 -20.66 -28.69
C LEU A 706 21.52 -20.66 -29.14
N ARG A 707 21.90 -19.77 -30.05
CA ARG A 707 23.30 -19.48 -30.34
C ARG A 707 23.61 -18.03 -30.06
N LEU A 708 24.56 -17.80 -29.16
CA LEU A 708 25.11 -16.49 -28.89
C LEU A 708 26.35 -16.30 -29.77
N VAL A 709 26.36 -15.25 -30.58
CA VAL A 709 27.49 -14.86 -31.43
C VAL A 709 28.10 -13.60 -30.83
N VAL A 710 29.38 -13.65 -30.46
CA VAL A 710 30.09 -12.60 -29.71
C VAL A 710 31.28 -12.06 -30.50
N ASP A 711 31.61 -10.79 -30.33
CA ASP A 711 32.71 -10.13 -31.04
C ASP A 711 33.99 -10.27 -30.21
N VAL A 712 34.92 -11.12 -30.65
CA VAL A 712 36.20 -11.34 -29.94
C VAL A 712 37.36 -10.54 -30.55
N SER A 713 37.06 -9.47 -31.30
CA SER A 713 38.06 -8.65 -31.96
C SER A 713 38.85 -7.74 -31.00
N GLY A 714 40.07 -7.40 -31.37
CA GLY A 714 40.92 -6.47 -30.60
C GLY A 714 40.34 -5.07 -30.34
N SER A 715 39.27 -4.67 -31.05
CA SER A 715 38.51 -3.44 -30.76
C SER A 715 37.91 -3.45 -29.37
N MET A 716 37.43 -4.61 -28.92
CA MET A 716 36.79 -4.77 -27.61
C MET A 716 37.76 -4.42 -26.48
N TYR A 717 39.02 -4.86 -26.58
CA TYR A 717 40.06 -4.54 -25.60
C TYR A 717 40.50 -3.06 -25.63
N ARG A 718 40.75 -2.53 -26.83
CA ARG A 718 41.30 -1.17 -26.99
C ARG A 718 40.37 -0.07 -26.47
N PHE A 719 39.06 -0.25 -26.62
CA PHE A 719 38.06 0.74 -26.22
C PHE A 719 37.38 0.42 -24.89
N ASN A 720 37.69 -0.71 -24.25
CA ASN A 720 37.09 -1.09 -22.96
C ASN A 720 37.30 -0.02 -21.88
N GLY A 721 38.47 0.63 -21.82
CA GLY A 721 38.73 1.70 -20.85
C GLY A 721 37.89 2.97 -21.05
N HIS A 722 37.22 3.12 -22.20
CA HIS A 722 36.36 4.27 -22.50
C HIS A 722 34.87 4.01 -22.25
N ASP A 723 34.36 2.82 -22.55
CA ASP A 723 32.93 2.53 -22.45
C ASP A 723 32.56 1.20 -21.79
N GLY A 724 33.54 0.40 -21.33
CA GLY A 724 33.31 -0.87 -20.64
C GLY A 724 32.74 -1.99 -21.51
N ARG A 725 32.81 -1.88 -22.86
CA ARG A 725 32.14 -2.83 -23.77
C ARG A 725 32.60 -4.28 -23.63
N LEU A 726 33.89 -4.52 -23.37
CA LEU A 726 34.44 -5.86 -23.18
C LEU A 726 33.98 -6.43 -21.83
N GLU A 727 34.06 -5.63 -20.76
CA GLU A 727 33.53 -6.04 -19.45
C GLU A 727 32.04 -6.41 -19.54
N ARG A 728 31.24 -5.61 -20.27
CA ARG A 728 29.84 -5.92 -20.51
C ARG A 728 29.66 -7.23 -21.28
N GLU A 729 30.41 -7.44 -22.36
CA GLU A 729 30.31 -8.68 -23.15
C GLU A 729 30.65 -9.93 -22.33
N LEU A 730 31.69 -9.82 -21.50
CA LEU A 730 32.11 -10.87 -20.57
C LEU A 730 30.98 -11.14 -19.55
N GLU A 731 30.41 -10.09 -18.96
CA GLU A 731 29.29 -10.19 -18.03
C GLU A 731 28.04 -10.80 -18.68
N VAL A 732 27.71 -10.47 -19.93
CA VAL A 732 26.60 -11.10 -20.68
C VAL A 732 26.84 -12.58 -20.88
N THR A 733 28.05 -12.93 -21.29
CA THR A 733 28.44 -14.32 -21.58
C THR A 733 28.36 -15.19 -20.33
N LEU A 734 28.86 -14.69 -19.20
CA LEU A 734 28.73 -15.35 -17.88
C LEU A 734 27.27 -15.44 -17.43
N MET A 735 26.50 -14.37 -17.62
CA MET A 735 25.09 -14.35 -17.25
C MET A 735 24.30 -15.44 -17.99
N VAL A 736 24.56 -15.65 -19.28
CA VAL A 736 23.93 -16.74 -20.07
C VAL A 736 24.40 -18.11 -19.56
N MET A 737 25.69 -18.31 -19.33
CA MET A 737 26.20 -19.60 -18.84
C MET A 737 25.59 -19.99 -17.47
N GLU A 738 25.55 -19.04 -16.52
CA GLU A 738 25.02 -19.24 -15.16
C GLU A 738 23.48 -19.33 -15.12
N ALA A 739 22.77 -18.57 -15.96
CA ALA A 739 21.32 -18.59 -15.97
C ALA A 739 20.75 -19.88 -16.60
N PHE A 740 21.46 -20.47 -17.56
CA PHE A 740 20.99 -21.66 -18.26
C PHE A 740 21.43 -22.98 -17.59
N GLU A 741 22.30 -22.91 -16.58
CA GLU A 741 22.73 -24.07 -15.78
C GLU A 741 21.52 -24.73 -15.07
N GLY A 742 21.29 -26.01 -15.35
CA GLY A 742 20.17 -26.80 -14.83
C GLY A 742 18.90 -26.74 -15.69
N PHE A 743 18.92 -26.06 -16.84
CA PHE A 743 17.80 -25.98 -17.79
C PHE A 743 18.10 -26.67 -19.14
N GLU A 744 19.03 -27.61 -19.18
CA GLU A 744 19.52 -28.26 -20.41
C GLU A 744 18.41 -29.04 -21.16
N ASN A 745 17.37 -29.47 -20.44
CA ASN A 745 16.20 -30.13 -21.01
C ASN A 745 15.27 -29.15 -21.76
N LYS A 746 15.29 -27.87 -21.40
CA LYS A 746 14.45 -26.82 -22.01
C LYS A 746 15.20 -26.04 -23.10
N PHE A 747 16.47 -25.72 -22.84
CA PHE A 747 17.31 -24.93 -23.73
C PHE A 747 18.67 -25.58 -23.95
N LYS A 748 19.07 -25.66 -25.22
CA LYS A 748 20.43 -25.99 -25.63
C LYS A 748 21.10 -24.76 -26.19
N TYR A 749 22.22 -24.34 -25.59
CA TYR A 749 22.96 -23.18 -26.05
C TYR A 749 24.39 -23.50 -26.48
N ASP A 750 24.93 -22.68 -27.37
CA ASP A 750 26.34 -22.61 -27.71
C ASP A 750 26.75 -21.15 -27.95
N ILE A 751 28.05 -20.90 -27.83
CA ILE A 751 28.64 -19.56 -27.94
C ILE A 751 29.76 -19.62 -28.97
N TYR A 752 29.69 -18.73 -29.96
CA TYR A 752 30.70 -18.60 -31.01
C TYR A 752 31.26 -17.18 -31.01
N GLY A 753 32.58 -17.05 -31.03
CA GLY A 753 33.26 -15.79 -31.27
C GLY A 753 33.48 -15.57 -32.77
N HIS A 754 33.45 -14.33 -33.22
CA HIS A 754 34.00 -13.93 -34.51
C HIS A 754 35.08 -12.87 -34.35
N SER A 755 36.07 -12.89 -35.22
CA SER A 755 37.19 -11.94 -35.23
C SER A 755 37.50 -11.52 -36.68
N GLY A 756 38.60 -10.79 -36.88
CA GLY A 756 39.07 -10.44 -38.21
C GLY A 756 39.58 -11.62 -39.05
N GLU A 757 39.97 -12.72 -38.41
CA GLU A 757 40.57 -13.88 -39.07
C GLU A 757 39.63 -15.08 -39.16
N GLU A 758 38.74 -15.23 -38.17
CA GLU A 758 37.84 -16.38 -38.05
C GLU A 758 36.38 -15.93 -37.99
N VAL A 759 35.51 -16.62 -38.74
CA VAL A 759 34.08 -16.29 -38.86
C VAL A 759 33.26 -16.92 -37.74
N ALA A 760 33.66 -18.09 -37.24
CA ALA A 760 32.93 -18.83 -36.22
C ALA A 760 33.90 -19.68 -35.36
N GLU A 761 34.52 -19.05 -34.37
CA GLU A 761 35.35 -19.71 -33.37
C GLU A 761 34.48 -20.28 -32.24
N PRO A 762 34.46 -21.61 -32.00
CA PRO A 762 33.60 -22.20 -30.97
C PRO A 762 34.16 -21.93 -29.57
N LEU A 763 33.52 -21.02 -28.82
CA LEU A 763 33.84 -20.76 -27.41
C LEU A 763 33.16 -21.76 -26.48
N VAL A 764 31.87 -22.03 -26.66
CA VAL A 764 31.15 -23.08 -25.91
C VAL A 764 30.37 -23.94 -26.88
N LYS A 765 30.53 -25.25 -26.77
CA LYS A 765 29.82 -26.23 -27.61
C LYS A 765 28.68 -26.87 -26.81
N VAL A 766 27.58 -27.19 -27.48
CA VAL A 766 26.39 -27.84 -26.88
C VAL A 766 26.72 -29.08 -26.07
N ASN A 767 27.70 -29.87 -26.52
CA ASN A 767 28.10 -31.13 -25.87
C ASN A 767 29.20 -30.95 -24.81
N ASN A 768 29.74 -29.74 -24.64
CA ASN A 768 30.82 -29.45 -23.72
C ASN A 768 30.58 -28.09 -23.03
N ILE A 769 29.55 -28.06 -22.18
CA ILE A 769 29.19 -26.88 -21.40
C ILE A 769 30.11 -26.78 -20.18
N PRO A 770 30.64 -25.58 -19.84
CA PRO A 770 31.51 -25.38 -18.68
C PRO A 770 30.80 -25.71 -17.36
N LYS A 771 31.36 -26.65 -16.59
CA LYS A 771 30.78 -27.14 -15.33
C LYS A 771 31.29 -26.43 -14.09
N ASN A 772 32.51 -25.92 -14.17
CA ASN A 772 33.18 -25.26 -13.05
C ASN A 772 33.48 -23.79 -13.38
N ASN A 773 33.55 -22.93 -12.35
CA ASN A 773 33.86 -21.51 -12.50
C ASN A 773 35.15 -21.25 -13.29
N LYS A 774 36.13 -22.14 -13.16
CA LYS A 774 37.40 -22.06 -13.91
C LYS A 774 37.18 -22.24 -15.40
N GLU A 775 36.46 -23.29 -15.78
CA GLU A 775 36.15 -23.55 -17.19
C GLU A 775 35.36 -22.38 -17.77
N ARG A 776 34.38 -21.83 -17.03
CA ARG A 776 33.62 -20.64 -17.47
C ARG A 776 34.53 -19.47 -17.76
N LEU A 777 35.50 -19.20 -16.89
CA LEU A 777 36.47 -18.12 -17.07
C LEU A 777 37.47 -18.40 -18.22
N GLU A 778 37.96 -19.63 -18.37
CA GLU A 778 38.93 -20.00 -19.42
C GLU A 778 38.37 -19.81 -20.82
N HIS A 779 37.09 -20.12 -21.05
CA HIS A 779 36.42 -19.91 -22.34
C HIS A 779 36.24 -18.42 -22.70
N MET A 780 36.57 -17.50 -21.77
CA MET A 780 36.50 -16.06 -21.99
C MET A 780 37.86 -15.42 -22.30
N HIS A 781 38.98 -16.13 -22.14
CA HIS A 781 40.32 -15.56 -22.33
C HIS A 781 40.84 -15.61 -23.78
N SER A 782 40.03 -16.07 -24.74
CA SER A 782 40.39 -16.28 -26.15
C SER A 782 40.06 -15.06 -27.03
N PHE A 783 40.78 -13.93 -26.89
CA PHE A 783 40.61 -12.76 -27.76
C PHE A 783 41.74 -12.64 -28.79
N VAL A 784 41.38 -12.41 -30.06
CA VAL A 784 42.26 -12.52 -31.24
C VAL A 784 42.31 -11.21 -32.05
N LEU A 785 43.19 -11.15 -33.05
CA LEU A 785 43.50 -10.01 -33.93
C LEU A 785 42.28 -9.22 -34.47
N SER A 786 42.51 -7.94 -34.73
CA SER A 786 41.49 -6.97 -35.15
C SER A 786 40.99 -7.18 -36.59
N GLY A 787 39.68 -7.28 -36.77
CA GLY A 787 38.91 -7.20 -38.02
C GLY A 787 37.44 -7.55 -37.77
N ASP A 788 36.57 -7.47 -38.78
CA ASP A 788 35.13 -7.59 -38.64
C ASP A 788 34.52 -8.58 -39.64
N ASN A 789 34.09 -9.74 -39.13
CA ASN A 789 33.33 -10.76 -39.86
C ASN A 789 31.87 -10.86 -39.37
N THR A 790 31.32 -9.83 -38.72
CA THR A 790 29.99 -9.82 -38.08
C THR A 790 28.88 -10.32 -39.01
N VAL A 791 28.88 -9.89 -40.28
CA VAL A 791 27.86 -10.28 -41.27
C VAL A 791 28.01 -11.74 -41.69
N GLU A 792 29.24 -12.20 -41.91
CA GLU A 792 29.50 -13.59 -42.28
C GLU A 792 29.20 -14.55 -41.12
N ALA A 793 29.52 -14.13 -39.88
CA ALA A 793 29.21 -14.86 -38.66
C ALA A 793 27.69 -15.02 -38.48
N ALA A 794 26.92 -13.96 -38.69
CA ALA A 794 25.46 -14.01 -38.66
C ALA A 794 24.87 -14.94 -39.74
N ARG A 795 25.42 -14.93 -40.97
CA ARG A 795 25.01 -15.87 -42.04
C ARG A 795 25.36 -17.31 -41.70
N ASN A 796 26.55 -17.55 -41.16
CA ASN A 796 26.98 -18.88 -40.77
C ASN A 796 26.09 -19.44 -39.65
N ALA A 797 25.82 -18.63 -38.62
CA ALA A 797 24.98 -19.01 -37.48
C ALA A 797 23.55 -19.35 -37.94
N THR A 798 22.91 -18.50 -38.76
CA THR A 798 21.56 -18.76 -39.26
C THR A 798 21.47 -20.02 -40.12
N LYS A 799 22.41 -20.19 -41.05
CA LYS A 799 22.45 -21.36 -41.95
C LYS A 799 22.71 -22.69 -41.24
N THR A 800 23.52 -22.67 -40.19
CA THR A 800 23.85 -23.89 -39.43
C THR A 800 22.74 -24.27 -38.47
N LEU A 801 22.11 -23.31 -37.77
CA LEU A 801 20.96 -23.61 -36.91
C LEU A 801 19.73 -24.08 -37.70
N SER A 802 19.52 -23.60 -38.93
CA SER A 802 18.35 -24.01 -39.73
C SER A 802 18.35 -25.51 -40.10
N GLN A 803 19.51 -26.17 -40.00
CA GLN A 803 19.67 -27.60 -40.25
C GLN A 803 19.49 -28.46 -38.99
N GLU A 804 19.44 -27.86 -37.80
CA GLU A 804 19.29 -28.56 -36.53
C GLU A 804 17.80 -28.78 -36.19
N ASP A 805 17.44 -30.01 -35.82
CA ASP A 805 16.07 -30.33 -35.39
C ASP A 805 15.82 -29.82 -33.96
N SER A 806 15.10 -28.70 -33.84
CA SER A 806 14.81 -28.00 -32.58
C SER A 806 13.36 -27.48 -32.56
N ASP A 807 12.82 -27.19 -31.36
CA ASP A 807 11.48 -26.60 -31.22
C ASP A 807 11.45 -25.20 -31.87
N GLU A 808 12.39 -24.35 -31.43
CA GLU A 808 12.62 -23.02 -31.98
C GLU A 808 14.13 -22.73 -31.96
N SER A 809 14.63 -22.05 -32.99
CA SER A 809 16.03 -21.66 -33.13
C SER A 809 16.20 -20.15 -33.00
N PHE A 810 17.12 -19.72 -32.15
CA PHE A 810 17.44 -18.33 -31.86
C PHE A 810 18.90 -18.04 -32.14
N VAL A 811 19.18 -16.94 -32.85
CA VAL A 811 20.52 -16.38 -33.01
C VAL A 811 20.54 -15.00 -32.40
N ILE A 812 21.41 -14.78 -31.41
CA ILE A 812 21.61 -13.47 -30.79
C ILE A 812 23.04 -13.03 -31.08
N LEU A 813 23.18 -11.94 -31.83
CA LEU A 813 24.45 -11.34 -32.19
C LEU A 813 24.77 -10.17 -31.25
N LEU A 814 25.88 -10.25 -30.52
CA LEU A 814 26.44 -9.13 -29.76
C LEU A 814 27.44 -8.37 -30.63
N SER A 815 27.33 -7.04 -30.66
CA SER A 815 28.24 -6.19 -31.45
C SER A 815 28.50 -4.86 -30.75
N ASP A 816 29.67 -4.29 -30.99
CA ASP A 816 30.06 -2.95 -30.52
C ASP A 816 29.47 -1.79 -31.35
N ALA A 817 28.63 -2.13 -32.34
CA ALA A 817 27.96 -1.22 -33.27
C ALA A 817 28.89 -0.41 -34.20
N ASN A 818 30.18 -0.77 -34.29
CA ASN A 818 31.17 -0.03 -35.07
C ASN A 818 31.33 -0.57 -36.52
N LEU A 819 30.21 -0.90 -37.17
CA LEU A 819 30.16 -1.52 -38.50
C LEU A 819 30.52 -0.56 -39.64
N ASP A 820 30.22 0.74 -39.47
CA ASP A 820 30.50 1.79 -40.47
C ASP A 820 32.00 1.85 -40.85
N ARG A 821 32.89 1.54 -39.88
CA ARG A 821 34.35 1.58 -40.07
C ARG A 821 34.85 0.52 -41.04
N TYR A 822 34.13 -0.59 -41.16
CA TYR A 822 34.45 -1.72 -42.03
C TYR A 822 33.66 -1.68 -43.34
N GLY A 823 32.91 -0.60 -43.59
CA GLY A 823 32.11 -0.43 -44.80
C GLY A 823 30.84 -1.29 -44.85
N ILE A 824 30.44 -1.87 -43.72
CA ILE A 824 29.29 -2.76 -43.63
C ILE A 824 28.01 -1.92 -43.53
N HIS A 825 27.15 -2.01 -44.55
CA HIS A 825 25.88 -1.27 -44.54
C HIS A 825 24.82 -2.02 -43.70
N PRO A 826 23.96 -1.33 -42.92
CA PRO A 826 22.88 -1.97 -42.16
C PRO A 826 21.97 -2.94 -42.93
N ARG A 827 21.84 -2.75 -44.26
CA ARG A 827 21.06 -3.63 -45.15
C ARG A 827 21.70 -5.01 -45.28
N GLU A 828 23.02 -5.08 -45.30
CA GLU A 828 23.76 -6.33 -45.40
C GLU A 828 23.62 -7.17 -44.14
N LEU A 829 23.67 -6.52 -42.96
CA LEU A 829 23.40 -7.16 -41.68
C LEU A 829 21.94 -7.63 -41.59
N ASN A 830 20.97 -6.81 -42.04
CA ASN A 830 19.57 -7.21 -42.06
C ASN A 830 19.33 -8.44 -42.93
N ASN A 831 19.96 -8.49 -44.10
CA ASN A 831 19.86 -9.63 -45.01
C ASN A 831 20.51 -10.89 -44.41
N ALA A 832 21.60 -10.74 -43.66
CA ALA A 832 22.25 -11.85 -42.97
C ALA A 832 21.37 -12.42 -41.84
N LEU A 833 20.73 -11.55 -41.04
CA LEU A 833 19.86 -11.98 -39.94
C LEU A 833 18.56 -12.62 -40.43
N ASN A 834 18.03 -12.20 -41.58
CA ASN A 834 16.77 -12.72 -42.15
C ASN A 834 16.98 -13.76 -43.27
N MET A 835 18.16 -14.36 -43.36
CA MET A 835 18.48 -15.30 -44.43
C MET A 835 17.61 -16.56 -44.39
N GLU A 836 17.33 -17.08 -43.19
CA GLU A 836 16.56 -18.30 -42.96
C GLU A 836 15.28 -17.99 -42.15
N PRO A 837 14.08 -18.17 -42.72
CA PRO A 837 12.82 -17.88 -42.01
C PRO A 837 12.55 -18.78 -40.80
N SER A 838 13.18 -19.96 -40.74
CA SER A 838 13.05 -20.90 -39.62
C SER A 838 13.85 -20.51 -38.38
N VAL A 839 14.71 -19.47 -38.47
CA VAL A 839 15.59 -19.04 -37.38
C VAL A 839 15.27 -17.61 -36.97
N ASN A 840 15.03 -17.42 -35.66
CA ASN A 840 14.74 -16.12 -35.08
C ASN A 840 16.05 -15.39 -34.72
N SER A 841 16.50 -14.51 -35.60
CA SER A 841 17.76 -13.79 -35.44
C SER A 841 17.57 -12.36 -34.94
N TYR A 842 18.40 -11.95 -33.98
CA TYR A 842 18.40 -10.65 -33.33
C TYR A 842 19.82 -10.09 -33.17
N ALA A 843 19.96 -8.76 -33.12
CA ALA A 843 21.21 -8.08 -32.81
C ALA A 843 21.09 -7.23 -31.54
N ILE A 844 22.05 -7.32 -30.63
CA ILE A 844 22.15 -6.51 -29.43
C ILE A 844 23.46 -5.73 -29.47
N PHE A 845 23.35 -4.41 -29.51
CA PHE A 845 24.49 -3.50 -29.51
C PHE A 845 24.89 -3.19 -28.06
N ILE A 846 26.06 -3.67 -27.63
CA ILE A 846 26.58 -3.57 -26.26
C ILE A 846 27.65 -2.48 -26.09
N GLY A 847 27.99 -1.80 -27.19
CA GLY A 847 28.84 -0.63 -27.25
C GLY A 847 28.25 0.40 -28.23
N SER A 848 28.71 1.64 -28.13
CA SER A 848 28.38 2.69 -29.11
C SER A 848 29.50 3.71 -29.17
N LEU A 849 29.98 4.01 -30.38
CA LEU A 849 30.82 5.17 -30.66
C LEU A 849 29.94 6.32 -31.14
N GLY A 850 29.58 7.22 -30.21
CA GLY A 850 28.61 8.29 -30.47
C GLY A 850 27.19 7.74 -30.58
N ASP A 851 26.49 8.04 -31.67
CA ASP A 851 25.09 7.66 -31.94
C ASP A 851 24.94 6.45 -32.88
N GLN A 852 26.03 5.71 -33.16
CA GLN A 852 26.06 4.63 -34.15
C GLN A 852 25.08 3.49 -33.83
N ALA A 853 25.01 3.03 -32.58
CA ALA A 853 24.10 1.95 -32.18
C ALA A 853 22.63 2.32 -32.41
N ASP A 854 22.26 3.58 -32.12
CA ASP A 854 20.91 4.10 -32.36
C ASP A 854 20.58 4.23 -33.85
N ARG A 855 21.54 4.64 -34.67
CA ARG A 855 21.39 4.69 -36.14
C ARG A 855 21.18 3.30 -36.73
N LEU A 856 21.96 2.31 -36.29
CA LEU A 856 21.81 0.91 -36.72
C LEU A 856 20.46 0.34 -36.28
N ARG A 857 20.03 0.58 -35.04
CA ARG A 857 18.71 0.17 -34.54
C ARG A 857 17.56 0.73 -35.39
N ARG A 858 17.62 2.01 -35.79
CA ARG A 858 16.59 2.64 -36.65
C ARG A 858 16.60 2.11 -38.08
N ALA A 859 17.75 1.61 -38.56
CA ALA A 859 17.89 1.08 -39.91
C ALA A 859 17.45 -0.39 -40.05
N LEU A 860 17.40 -1.12 -38.93
CA LEU A 860 16.91 -2.52 -38.86
C LEU A 860 15.41 -2.57 -38.55
N PRO A 861 14.69 -3.66 -38.90
CA PRO A 861 13.29 -3.83 -38.58
C PRO A 861 13.01 -3.72 -37.07
N ALA A 862 11.89 -3.10 -36.72
CA ALA A 862 11.47 -2.92 -35.32
C ALA A 862 11.34 -4.29 -34.62
N GLY A 863 11.90 -4.39 -33.41
CA GLY A 863 11.90 -5.62 -32.61
C GLY A 863 13.00 -6.64 -32.96
N ARG A 864 13.82 -6.39 -34.00
CA ARG A 864 14.94 -7.27 -34.39
C ARG A 864 16.32 -6.79 -33.92
N SER A 865 16.40 -5.57 -33.41
CA SER A 865 17.64 -5.00 -32.89
C SER A 865 17.43 -4.19 -31.61
N PHE A 866 18.39 -4.28 -30.70
CA PHE A 866 18.33 -3.67 -29.37
C PHE A 866 19.66 -2.97 -29.06
N VAL A 867 19.61 -1.92 -28.25
CA VAL A 867 20.79 -1.23 -27.73
C VAL A 867 20.80 -1.46 -26.22
N CYS A 868 21.89 -2.03 -25.70
CA CYS A 868 22.03 -2.43 -24.30
C CYS A 868 23.35 -1.90 -23.74
N LEU A 869 23.34 -0.63 -23.30
CA LEU A 869 24.50 -0.01 -22.64
C LEU A 869 24.50 -0.26 -21.12
N ASP A 870 23.34 -0.59 -20.55
CA ASP A 870 23.14 -1.00 -19.16
C ASP A 870 22.61 -2.43 -19.10
N LEU A 871 23.38 -3.33 -18.50
CA LEU A 871 23.06 -4.75 -18.39
C LEU A 871 21.82 -5.03 -17.53
N SER A 872 21.36 -4.09 -16.70
CA SER A 872 20.09 -4.22 -15.98
C SER A 872 18.89 -4.43 -16.92
N GLN A 873 18.98 -3.95 -18.16
CA GLN A 873 17.93 -4.04 -19.18
C GLN A 873 17.98 -5.35 -19.98
N LEU A 874 19.11 -6.07 -19.93
CA LEU A 874 19.32 -7.26 -20.76
C LEU A 874 18.33 -8.40 -20.48
N PRO A 875 17.94 -8.71 -19.23
CA PRO A 875 16.88 -9.70 -18.97
C PRO A 875 15.55 -9.33 -19.62
N GLN A 876 15.19 -8.04 -19.64
CA GLN A 876 13.97 -7.55 -20.28
C GLN A 876 14.08 -7.64 -21.81
N ILE A 877 15.24 -7.33 -22.39
CA ILE A 877 15.50 -7.49 -23.83
C ILE A 877 15.41 -8.97 -24.23
N LEU A 878 16.03 -9.87 -23.47
CA LEU A 878 15.95 -11.32 -23.72
C LEU A 878 14.51 -11.83 -23.55
N GLN A 879 13.78 -11.35 -22.55
CA GLN A 879 12.36 -11.64 -22.40
C GLN A 879 11.56 -11.18 -23.63
N GLN A 880 11.78 -9.96 -24.11
CA GLN A 880 11.15 -9.46 -25.33
C GLN A 880 11.54 -10.29 -26.56
N ILE A 881 12.78 -10.74 -26.68
CA ILE A 881 13.23 -11.62 -27.76
C ILE A 881 12.50 -12.97 -27.71
N PHE A 882 12.44 -13.60 -26.54
CA PHE A 882 11.79 -14.90 -26.39
C PHE A 882 10.26 -14.80 -26.49
N THR A 883 9.65 -13.69 -26.09
CA THR A 883 8.19 -13.45 -26.20
C THR A 883 7.76 -12.94 -27.58
N SER A 884 8.57 -12.13 -28.26
CA SER A 884 8.22 -11.65 -29.61
C SER A 884 8.19 -12.79 -30.63
N ALA A 885 9.06 -13.79 -30.46
CA ALA A 885 8.98 -15.05 -31.19
C ALA A 885 7.68 -15.84 -30.94
N VAL A 886 6.96 -15.59 -29.84
CA VAL A 886 5.64 -16.20 -29.55
C VAL A 886 4.52 -15.52 -30.36
N LEU A 887 4.68 -14.24 -30.73
CA LEU A 887 3.67 -13.44 -31.44
C LEU A 887 3.80 -13.44 -32.97
N THR A 888 4.91 -13.96 -33.50
CA THR A 888 5.15 -14.22 -34.94
C THR A 888 5.04 -15.70 -35.27
#